data_AF-A0A669CQ23-F1
#
_entry.id   AF-A0A669CQ23-F1
#
_cell.length_a   1.000
_cell.length_b   1.000
_cell.length_c   1.000
_cell.angle_alpha   90.00
_cell.angle_beta   90.00
_cell.angle_gamma   90.00
#
_symmetry.space_group_name_H-M   'P 1'
#
loop_
_entity.id
_entity.type
_entity.pdbx_description
1 polymer ?
#
loop_
_entity_poly.entity_id
_entity_poly.type
_entity_poly.pdbx_seq_one_letter_code
_entity_poly.pdbx_strand_id
1 'polypeptide(L)'
;FATMELRYALTFLCLVVVPACTSDTEVSSHFVLEPYDFLFDTAVEAYYKGDWLSVILNMEKALKNKATLRKVKAQCRQSCANQTAFGEPVAGLGVPIPGTGSVEDLGFFQKILKRADCVNSCETEKVGAPSLHLVSEEIELEFKKRSPYNYLQVAYFKINKLPKAVAAANTFFLTNPDHMEMRQNLDYYRMMAGVQEDDFKDLEARPHMAQFLLGKSYYSDDSFILAAEHFESAVDEYFIADKECRVLCEGAYNYDGYNYMEYSADLFQSMSDHYLQVLSCKQHCAVELALTAGRDKPFEDFLPSHFNYLQFSYYNTEKYEKAIECAKTYLLFHPEDEVMNQNLNYYSAVLGEDKAAAISARQVVKRYIQQSLLEKELLYFGYEAFGITFVDPDSWTPEDVMPKKLREKQKAERETAARITEEIGNLMKEIENLVEEKKKDSSEMAKIIVPQEDGALLYSDIKVTMTSKQLNGSQRVLLDGVITDEECRELHRLSNTAALKGDGYRGRPSPHSPSEMFQGVTVLKAVKLGQDGKVPLKSARLFFDLSEKVRKVLESYFRLDTPLYFTYSHLVCRSAIDEKQEDRKDMSHPVHVDNCVLVSEVNECVKEPPAYTYRDYSAILYLNEDFEGGEFIFTELDAKTVTAEVHPKCGRMVGFGAGKENPHGVKAVTRGQRCAVALWFTLDPAHEEKVRKTDVTRRDHWQHGGTVVSTVAAQQEGPEFNSTIRPGSFCVEFACSPRVCVGSLRVLRLPPTVQRHAVWGNRLIG
;
A
#
# COMPACT_ATOMS: atom_id res chain seq x y z
N PHE A 1 14.69 40.20 -79.54
CA PHE A 1 15.97 40.39 -80.26
C PHE A 1 17.04 39.73 -79.43
N ALA A 2 17.32 38.45 -79.72
CA ALA A 2 18.48 38.00 -80.51
C ALA A 2 19.71 37.86 -79.58
N THR A 3 20.03 36.65 -79.11
CA THR A 3 21.12 35.74 -79.60
C THR A 3 22.52 36.34 -79.37
N MET A 4 23.56 35.70 -78.82
CA MET A 4 24.08 34.32 -78.81
C MET A 4 25.27 34.34 -77.81
N GLU A 5 25.37 33.47 -76.78
CA GLU A 5 26.00 32.14 -76.77
C GLU A 5 27.48 32.06 -77.22
N LEU A 6 28.38 31.73 -76.28
CA LEU A 6 29.45 30.73 -76.48
C LEU A 6 30.02 30.17 -75.13
N ARG A 7 29.43 29.04 -74.67
CA ARG A 7 29.98 27.77 -74.10
C ARG A 7 31.40 27.73 -73.46
N TYR A 8 31.74 27.00 -72.39
CA TYR A 8 31.52 25.61 -71.90
C TYR A 8 31.87 25.58 -70.37
N ALA A 9 31.44 24.70 -69.45
CA ALA A 9 31.17 23.25 -69.49
C ALA A 9 30.21 22.81 -68.34
N LEU A 10 29.56 21.67 -68.56
CA LEU A 10 28.47 21.08 -67.76
C LEU A 10 28.91 20.48 -66.41
N THR A 11 28.23 20.86 -65.34
CA THR A 11 27.95 19.99 -64.18
C THR A 11 26.44 19.80 -64.07
N PHE A 12 25.98 18.58 -64.36
CA PHE A 12 24.58 18.17 -64.23
C PHE A 12 24.28 17.94 -62.74
N LEU A 13 23.56 18.87 -62.10
CA LEU A 13 22.93 18.65 -60.80
C LEU A 13 21.44 18.39 -61.05
N CYS A 14 21.07 17.12 -61.21
CA CYS A 14 19.66 16.71 -61.19
C CYS A 14 19.15 16.72 -59.75
N LEU A 15 18.19 17.60 -59.48
CA LEU A 15 17.27 17.55 -58.36
C LEU A 15 16.53 16.19 -58.36
N VAL A 16 16.90 15.33 -57.42
CA VAL A 16 16.05 14.22 -56.99
C VAL A 16 15.42 14.64 -55.67
N VAL A 17 14.09 14.72 -55.66
CA VAL A 17 13.27 14.77 -54.46
C VAL A 17 13.49 13.46 -53.71
N VAL A 18 14.19 13.52 -52.57
CA VAL A 18 14.37 12.38 -51.66
C VAL A 18 13.44 12.60 -50.45
N PRO A 19 12.54 11.64 -50.12
CA PRO A 19 11.77 11.70 -48.90
C PRO A 19 12.73 11.57 -47.71
N ALA A 20 12.53 12.38 -46.67
CA ALA A 20 13.33 12.31 -45.44
C ALA A 20 13.11 10.95 -44.76
N CYS A 21 13.90 9.95 -45.16
CA CYS A 21 14.13 8.74 -44.39
C CYS A 21 14.92 9.14 -43.14
N THR A 22 14.29 8.97 -41.99
CA THR A 22 14.95 8.91 -40.69
C THR A 22 15.99 7.79 -40.74
N SER A 23 17.27 8.14 -40.77
CA SER A 23 18.34 7.17 -40.65
C SER A 23 18.41 6.70 -39.20
N ASP A 24 17.98 5.46 -38.98
CA ASP A 24 18.42 4.64 -37.86
C ASP A 24 19.95 4.52 -37.91
N THR A 25 20.63 5.34 -37.13
CA THR A 25 22.01 5.07 -36.75
C THR A 25 21.99 4.10 -35.57
N GLU A 26 22.02 2.80 -35.88
CA GLU A 26 22.48 1.77 -34.96
C GLU A 26 23.94 2.07 -34.59
N VAL A 27 24.12 2.79 -33.49
CA VAL A 27 25.34 2.71 -32.68
C VAL A 27 25.00 1.83 -31.50
N SER A 28 25.42 0.57 -31.58
CA SER A 28 25.39 -0.40 -30.49
C SER A 28 26.30 0.09 -29.35
N SER A 29 25.72 0.89 -28.45
CA SER A 29 26.13 0.97 -27.06
C SER A 29 24.89 0.64 -26.25
N HIS A 30 24.86 -0.52 -25.58
CA HIS A 30 23.83 -0.84 -24.60
C HIS A 30 23.87 0.23 -23.49
N PHE A 31 23.12 1.32 -23.64
CA PHE A 31 22.92 2.31 -22.59
C PHE A 31 22.01 1.69 -21.55
N VAL A 32 22.59 1.08 -20.52
CA VAL A 32 21.85 0.65 -19.35
C VAL A 32 21.36 1.92 -18.65
N LEU A 33 20.04 2.07 -18.51
CA LEU A 33 19.45 3.17 -17.78
C LEU A 33 19.95 3.09 -16.33
N GLU A 34 20.64 4.13 -15.85
CA GLU A 34 21.14 4.16 -14.47
C GLU A 34 19.96 4.22 -13.47
N PRO A 35 20.02 3.46 -12.36
CA PRO A 35 18.99 3.49 -11.32
C PRO A 35 18.82 4.88 -10.70
N TYR A 36 17.58 5.31 -10.56
CA TYR A 36 17.28 6.66 -10.08
C TYR A 36 17.49 6.83 -8.57
N ASP A 37 17.45 5.73 -7.80
CA ASP A 37 17.79 5.68 -6.38
C ASP A 37 19.29 5.92 -6.16
N PHE A 38 20.15 5.22 -6.90
CA PHE A 38 21.60 5.46 -6.88
C PHE A 38 21.96 6.91 -7.23
N LEU A 39 21.31 7.47 -8.24
CA LEU A 39 21.49 8.87 -8.64
C LEU A 39 21.00 9.85 -7.57
N PHE A 40 19.88 9.55 -6.91
CA PHE A 40 19.35 10.33 -5.81
C PHE A 40 20.33 10.35 -4.63
N ASP A 41 20.81 9.18 -4.20
CA ASP A 41 21.78 9.05 -3.10
C ASP A 41 23.08 9.82 -3.40
N THR A 42 23.59 9.67 -4.63
CA THR A 42 24.78 10.41 -5.10
C THR A 42 24.56 11.92 -5.06
N ALA A 43 23.36 12.39 -5.44
CA ALA A 43 23.00 13.81 -5.39
C ALA A 43 22.90 14.32 -3.95
N VAL A 44 22.34 13.53 -3.03
CA VAL A 44 22.24 13.87 -1.61
C VAL A 44 23.63 13.95 -0.97
N GLU A 45 24.53 13.02 -1.27
CA GLU A 45 25.93 13.11 -0.82
C GLU A 45 26.64 14.38 -1.33
N ALA A 46 26.45 14.70 -2.62
CA ALA A 46 27.01 15.91 -3.21
C ALA A 46 26.47 17.19 -2.56
N TYR A 47 25.21 17.17 -2.13
CA TYR A 47 24.57 18.28 -1.42
C TYR A 47 25.27 18.58 -0.10
N TYR A 48 25.55 17.55 0.71
CA TYR A 48 26.28 17.73 1.97
C TYR A 48 27.74 18.13 1.79
N LYS A 49 28.36 17.81 0.64
CA LYS A 49 29.70 18.26 0.25
C LYS A 49 29.72 19.69 -0.32
N GLY A 50 28.56 20.30 -0.56
CA GLY A 50 28.44 21.62 -1.18
C GLY A 50 28.77 21.65 -2.68
N ASP A 51 28.78 20.51 -3.36
CA ASP A 51 29.01 20.42 -4.80
C ASP A 51 27.69 20.57 -5.58
N TRP A 52 27.28 21.83 -5.75
CA TRP A 52 25.98 22.18 -6.33
C TRP A 52 25.78 21.70 -7.78
N LEU A 53 26.86 21.63 -8.57
CA LEU A 53 26.77 21.17 -9.96
C LEU A 53 26.50 19.66 -10.01
N SER A 54 27.16 18.88 -9.14
CA SER A 54 26.91 17.44 -9.03
C SER A 54 25.53 17.13 -8.46
N VAL A 55 25.00 17.94 -7.53
CA VAL A 55 23.60 17.84 -7.08
C VAL A 55 22.66 17.99 -8.27
N ILE A 56 22.80 19.07 -9.03
CA ILE A 56 21.91 19.36 -10.17
C ILE A 56 21.98 18.23 -11.21
N LEU A 57 23.19 17.81 -11.59
CA LEU A 57 23.40 16.78 -12.59
C LEU A 57 22.73 15.47 -12.19
N ASN A 58 23.01 14.97 -10.99
CA ASN A 58 22.50 13.67 -10.56
C ASN A 58 21.01 13.71 -10.23
N MET A 59 20.52 14.80 -9.62
CA MET A 59 19.11 14.93 -9.25
C MET A 59 18.20 15.12 -10.46
N GLU A 60 18.58 15.94 -11.44
CA GLU A 60 17.85 16.05 -12.73
C GLU A 60 17.86 14.70 -13.47
N LYS A 61 18.99 13.98 -13.46
CA LYS A 61 19.10 12.66 -14.08
C LYS A 61 18.24 11.62 -13.36
N ALA A 62 18.15 11.66 -12.03
CA ALA A 62 17.29 10.78 -11.26
C ALA A 62 15.81 10.96 -11.62
N LEU A 63 15.33 12.22 -11.64
CA LEU A 63 13.96 12.56 -12.06
C LEU A 63 13.68 12.09 -13.49
N LYS A 64 14.60 12.37 -14.42
CA LYS A 64 14.48 11.94 -15.82
C LYS A 64 14.46 10.43 -15.97
N ASN A 65 15.32 9.70 -15.25
CA ASN A 65 15.41 8.25 -15.32
C ASN A 65 14.17 7.58 -14.72
N LYS A 66 13.63 8.10 -13.61
CA LYS A 66 12.34 7.64 -13.06
C LYS A 66 11.20 7.79 -14.08
N ALA A 67 11.09 8.97 -14.71
CA ALA A 67 10.07 9.22 -15.73
C ALA A 67 10.27 8.32 -16.97
N THR A 68 11.51 8.12 -17.39
CA THR A 68 11.86 7.24 -18.54
C THR A 68 11.51 5.79 -18.23
N LEU A 69 11.83 5.29 -17.04
CA LEU A 69 11.50 3.93 -16.61
C LEU A 69 9.99 3.71 -16.61
N ARG A 70 9.21 4.63 -16.04
CA ARG A 70 7.74 4.57 -16.05
C ARG A 70 7.20 4.51 -17.49
N LYS A 71 7.68 5.41 -18.36
CA LYS A 71 7.27 5.50 -19.76
C LYS A 71 7.58 4.23 -20.54
N VAL A 72 8.78 3.67 -20.38
CA VAL A 72 9.18 2.43 -21.07
C VAL A 72 8.31 1.26 -20.62
N LYS A 73 8.06 1.10 -19.31
CA LYS A 73 7.16 0.05 -18.79
C LYS A 73 5.76 0.17 -19.37
N ALA A 74 5.18 1.37 -19.35
CA ALA A 74 3.85 1.60 -19.92
C ALA A 74 3.79 1.27 -21.42
N GLN A 75 4.77 1.73 -22.20
CA GLN A 75 4.85 1.47 -23.64
C GLN A 75 5.02 -0.01 -23.97
N CYS A 76 5.91 -0.72 -23.26
CA CYS A 76 6.11 -2.16 -23.45
C CYS A 76 4.82 -2.93 -23.19
N ARG A 77 4.19 -2.69 -22.04
CA ARG A 77 2.94 -3.37 -21.66
C ARG A 77 1.81 -3.08 -22.62
N GLN A 78 1.65 -1.83 -23.04
CA GLN A 78 0.63 -1.43 -24.00
C GLN A 78 0.86 -2.07 -25.38
N SER A 79 2.09 -2.04 -25.89
CA SER A 79 2.44 -2.65 -27.18
C SER A 79 2.21 -4.17 -27.17
N CYS A 80 2.67 -4.84 -26.11
CA CYS A 80 2.46 -6.28 -25.95
C CYS A 80 0.97 -6.63 -25.82
N ALA A 81 0.18 -5.85 -25.08
CA ALA A 81 -1.26 -6.03 -24.97
C ALA A 81 -1.97 -5.99 -26.33
N ASN A 82 -1.58 -5.06 -27.21
CA ASN A 82 -2.15 -4.95 -28.56
C ASN A 82 -1.79 -6.17 -29.43
N GLN A 83 -0.57 -6.68 -29.35
CA GLN A 83 -0.12 -7.86 -30.11
C GLN A 83 -0.76 -9.17 -29.59
N THR A 84 -1.10 -9.20 -28.31
CA THR A 84 -1.70 -10.36 -27.65
C THR A 84 -3.16 -10.11 -27.26
N ALA A 85 -3.89 -9.34 -28.07
CA ALA A 85 -5.29 -9.05 -27.81
C ALA A 85 -6.10 -10.36 -27.66
N PHE A 86 -6.95 -10.38 -26.63
CA PHE A 86 -7.98 -11.40 -26.45
C PHE A 86 -9.15 -11.09 -27.40
N GLY A 87 -9.82 -12.11 -27.93
CA GLY A 87 -10.89 -11.97 -28.92
C GLY A 87 -10.51 -12.40 -30.35
N GLU A 88 -9.22 -12.37 -30.69
CA GLU A 88 -8.75 -12.82 -32.00
C GLU A 88 -8.53 -14.33 -32.07
N PRO A 89 -8.87 -15.00 -33.20
CA PRO A 89 -8.59 -16.41 -33.40
C PRO A 89 -7.10 -16.71 -33.28
N VAL A 90 -6.75 -17.78 -32.57
CA VAL A 90 -5.35 -18.24 -32.55
C VAL A 90 -4.98 -18.80 -33.92
N ALA A 91 -3.93 -18.24 -34.52
CA ALA A 91 -3.38 -18.72 -35.79
C ALA A 91 -3.04 -20.21 -35.70
N GLY A 92 -3.67 -21.02 -36.54
CA GLY A 92 -3.53 -22.49 -36.57
C GLY A 92 -4.61 -23.28 -35.83
N LEU A 93 -5.37 -22.65 -34.91
CA LEU A 93 -6.49 -23.30 -34.21
C LEU A 93 -7.85 -22.77 -34.68
N GLY A 94 -7.94 -21.51 -35.13
CA GLY A 94 -9.17 -20.93 -35.68
C GLY A 94 -10.28 -20.68 -34.65
N VAL A 95 -9.97 -20.76 -33.35
CA VAL A 95 -10.97 -20.66 -32.27
C VAL A 95 -10.92 -19.29 -31.59
N PRO A 96 -12.05 -18.60 -31.39
CA PRO A 96 -12.12 -17.32 -30.67
C PRO A 96 -11.94 -17.52 -29.15
N ILE A 97 -11.22 -16.60 -28.50
CA ILE A 97 -10.98 -16.60 -27.04
C ILE A 97 -11.62 -15.35 -26.44
N PRO A 98 -12.42 -15.43 -25.35
CA PRO A 98 -12.73 -16.62 -24.56
C PRO A 98 -13.75 -17.54 -25.27
N GLY A 99 -13.64 -18.85 -25.07
CA GLY A 99 -14.57 -19.86 -25.61
C GLY A 99 -14.73 -21.04 -24.65
N THR A 100 -15.66 -21.94 -24.94
CA THR A 100 -15.97 -23.09 -24.07
C THR A 100 -15.24 -24.36 -24.54
N GLY A 101 -14.27 -24.83 -23.76
CA GLY A 101 -13.63 -26.12 -24.02
C GLY A 101 -12.14 -26.13 -23.73
N SER A 102 -11.58 -27.34 -23.61
CA SER A 102 -10.16 -27.54 -23.26
C SER A 102 -9.17 -26.93 -24.26
N VAL A 103 -9.57 -26.70 -25.52
CA VAL A 103 -8.69 -26.11 -26.55
C VAL A 103 -8.68 -24.58 -26.45
N GLU A 104 -9.84 -24.00 -26.19
CA GLU A 104 -10.07 -22.58 -25.98
C GLU A 104 -9.36 -22.08 -24.71
N ASP A 105 -9.42 -22.86 -23.62
CA ASP A 105 -8.69 -22.60 -22.38
C ASP A 105 -7.18 -22.55 -22.63
N LEU A 106 -6.63 -23.52 -23.39
CA LEU A 106 -5.22 -23.52 -23.75
C LEU A 106 -4.85 -22.34 -24.64
N GLY A 107 -5.76 -21.91 -25.53
CA GLY A 107 -5.59 -20.70 -26.33
C GLY A 107 -5.48 -19.44 -25.47
N PHE A 108 -6.33 -19.31 -24.44
CA PHE A 108 -6.27 -18.21 -23.47
C PHE A 108 -4.93 -18.17 -22.74
N PHE A 109 -4.49 -19.28 -22.16
CA PHE A 109 -3.20 -19.36 -21.48
C PHE A 109 -2.01 -19.14 -22.42
N GLN A 110 -2.10 -19.58 -23.68
CA GLN A 110 -1.07 -19.28 -24.68
C GLN A 110 -0.91 -17.77 -24.91
N LYS A 111 -2.01 -17.01 -24.96
CA LYS A 111 -1.96 -15.54 -25.09
C LYS A 111 -1.36 -14.89 -23.84
N ILE A 112 -1.67 -15.37 -22.64
CA ILE A 112 -1.05 -14.91 -21.38
C ILE A 112 0.46 -15.14 -21.41
N LEU A 113 0.91 -16.36 -21.75
CA LEU A 113 2.34 -16.71 -21.79
C LEU A 113 3.09 -15.85 -22.81
N LYS A 114 2.51 -15.63 -24.00
CA LYS A 114 3.09 -14.74 -25.02
C LYS A 114 3.18 -13.29 -24.55
N ARG A 115 2.16 -12.80 -23.83
CA ARG A 115 2.18 -11.44 -23.28
C ARG A 115 3.26 -11.28 -22.23
N ALA A 116 3.38 -12.25 -21.32
CA ALA A 116 4.41 -12.25 -20.28
C ALA A 116 5.83 -12.24 -20.87
N ASP A 117 6.08 -13.09 -21.87
CA ASP A 117 7.36 -13.15 -22.59
C ASP A 117 7.68 -11.84 -23.33
N CYS A 118 6.69 -11.27 -24.04
CA CYS A 118 6.81 -9.99 -24.73
C CYS A 118 7.15 -8.84 -23.76
N VAL A 119 6.45 -8.74 -22.63
CA VAL A 119 6.68 -7.67 -21.65
C VAL A 119 8.06 -7.82 -21.03
N ASN A 120 8.44 -9.03 -20.60
CA ASN A 120 9.74 -9.28 -19.99
C ASN A 120 10.89 -8.96 -20.96
N SER A 121 10.76 -9.38 -22.22
CA SER A 121 11.76 -9.11 -23.26
C SER A 121 11.86 -7.62 -23.57
N CYS A 122 10.74 -6.93 -23.78
CA CYS A 122 10.70 -5.51 -24.10
C CYS A 122 11.26 -4.63 -22.96
N GLU A 123 10.89 -4.92 -21.71
CA GLU A 123 11.42 -4.18 -20.56
C GLU A 123 12.92 -4.45 -20.39
N THR A 124 13.35 -5.73 -20.44
CA THR A 124 14.76 -6.10 -20.25
C THR A 124 15.68 -5.51 -21.34
N GLU A 125 15.24 -5.50 -22.59
CA GLU A 125 15.99 -4.92 -23.71
C GLU A 125 16.20 -3.41 -23.55
N LYS A 126 15.17 -2.69 -23.09
CA LYS A 126 15.18 -1.21 -23.05
C LYS A 126 15.75 -0.62 -21.76
N VAL A 127 15.60 -1.28 -20.62
CA VAL A 127 16.06 -0.73 -19.32
C VAL A 127 16.99 -1.65 -18.55
N GLY A 128 17.24 -2.87 -19.03
CA GLY A 128 18.08 -3.86 -18.35
C GLY A 128 17.30 -4.74 -17.37
N ALA A 129 18.02 -5.52 -16.56
CA ALA A 129 17.41 -6.48 -15.65
C ALA A 129 16.46 -5.80 -14.63
N PRO A 130 15.29 -6.40 -14.33
CA PRO A 130 14.33 -5.81 -13.38
C PRO A 130 14.91 -5.51 -12.00
N SER A 131 15.87 -6.32 -11.53
CA SER A 131 16.54 -6.14 -10.25
C SER A 131 17.38 -4.86 -10.14
N LEU A 132 17.78 -4.28 -11.28
CA LEU A 132 18.57 -3.05 -11.32
C LEU A 132 17.73 -1.82 -10.90
N HIS A 133 16.43 -1.85 -11.18
CA HIS A 133 15.51 -0.73 -10.95
C HIS A 133 14.51 -1.02 -9.82
N LEU A 134 14.86 -1.96 -8.95
CA LEU A 134 14.07 -2.28 -7.77
C LEU A 134 14.43 -1.30 -6.66
N VAL A 135 13.45 -0.49 -6.26
CA VAL A 135 13.66 0.64 -5.36
C VAL A 135 12.91 0.42 -4.05
N SER A 136 13.43 0.96 -2.95
CA SER A 136 12.78 0.88 -1.64
C SER A 136 11.57 1.79 -1.56
N GLU A 137 10.58 1.44 -0.72
CA GLU A 137 9.43 2.30 -0.46
C GLU A 137 9.79 3.67 0.11
N GLU A 138 10.91 3.77 0.83
CA GLU A 138 11.44 5.03 1.34
C GLU A 138 11.79 5.97 0.18
N ILE A 139 12.54 5.47 -0.81
CA ILE A 139 12.87 6.26 -1.99
C ILE A 139 11.62 6.54 -2.84
N GLU A 140 10.70 5.59 -2.98
CA GLU A 140 9.42 5.87 -3.65
C GLU A 140 8.65 7.00 -2.97
N LEU A 141 8.65 7.03 -1.63
CA LEU A 141 8.05 8.09 -0.82
C LEU A 141 8.77 9.42 -1.00
N GLU A 142 10.10 9.47 -1.03
CA GLU A 142 10.87 10.70 -1.27
C GLU A 142 10.49 11.35 -2.60
N PHE A 143 10.35 10.55 -3.66
CA PHE A 143 9.89 11.09 -4.94
C PHE A 143 8.39 11.42 -4.93
N LYS A 144 7.54 10.67 -4.20
CA LYS A 144 6.11 11.01 -4.05
C LYS A 144 5.92 12.34 -3.32
N LYS A 145 6.77 12.63 -2.33
CA LYS A 145 6.87 13.92 -1.63
C LYS A 145 7.60 15.00 -2.43
N ARG A 146 8.09 14.69 -3.64
CA ARG A 146 8.84 15.62 -4.49
C ARG A 146 10.13 16.15 -3.83
N SER A 147 10.72 15.41 -2.89
CA SER A 147 11.96 15.77 -2.19
C SER A 147 13.15 16.14 -3.10
N PRO A 148 13.36 15.53 -4.29
CA PRO A 148 14.40 15.96 -5.22
C PRO A 148 14.39 17.47 -5.52
N TYR A 149 13.22 18.09 -5.55
CA TYR A 149 13.09 19.52 -5.82
C TYR A 149 13.49 20.39 -4.62
N ASN A 150 13.37 19.89 -3.39
CA ASN A 150 13.89 20.57 -2.19
C ASN A 150 15.42 20.70 -2.24
N TYR A 151 16.12 19.71 -2.76
CA TYR A 151 17.57 19.79 -2.99
C TYR A 151 17.91 20.68 -4.19
N LEU A 152 17.18 20.52 -5.31
CA LEU A 152 17.41 21.28 -6.53
C LEU A 152 17.22 22.78 -6.32
N GLN A 153 16.23 23.23 -5.54
CA GLN A 153 16.00 24.66 -5.35
C GLN A 153 17.21 25.34 -4.69
N VAL A 154 17.81 24.72 -3.66
CA VAL A 154 19.02 25.24 -3.01
C VAL A 154 20.18 25.23 -3.99
N ALA A 155 20.41 24.12 -4.70
CA ALA A 155 21.53 24.01 -5.62
C ALA A 155 21.44 25.06 -6.74
N TYR A 156 20.25 25.29 -7.31
CA TYR A 156 20.01 26.33 -8.30
C TYR A 156 20.21 27.74 -7.77
N PHE A 157 19.75 28.00 -6.55
CA PHE A 157 19.96 29.29 -5.89
C PHE A 157 21.46 29.57 -5.72
N LYS A 158 22.25 28.57 -5.27
CA LYS A 158 23.69 28.71 -5.04
C LYS A 158 24.50 28.99 -6.31
N ILE A 159 24.00 28.62 -7.49
CA ILE A 159 24.61 28.92 -8.79
C ILE A 159 23.92 30.07 -9.55
N ASN A 160 23.10 30.86 -8.86
CA ASN A 160 22.39 32.03 -9.39
C ASN A 160 21.44 31.73 -10.57
N LYS A 161 20.81 30.55 -10.59
CA LYS A 161 19.74 30.20 -11.53
C LYS A 161 18.36 30.38 -10.90
N LEU A 162 17.99 31.62 -10.60
CA LEU A 162 16.79 31.97 -9.85
C LEU A 162 15.49 31.37 -10.44
N PRO A 163 15.18 31.49 -11.75
CA PRO A 163 13.94 30.90 -12.30
C PRO A 163 13.81 29.39 -12.04
N LYS A 164 14.91 28.65 -12.15
CA LYS A 164 14.92 27.20 -11.87
C LYS A 164 14.78 26.90 -10.37
N ALA A 165 15.37 27.74 -9.51
CA ALA A 165 15.24 27.59 -8.06
C ALA A 165 13.79 27.80 -7.62
N VAL A 166 13.12 28.84 -8.15
CA VAL A 166 11.72 29.14 -7.87
C VAL A 166 10.81 28.01 -8.34
N ALA A 167 10.97 27.53 -9.58
CA ALA A 167 10.18 26.43 -10.10
C ALA A 167 10.34 25.15 -9.27
N ALA A 168 11.58 24.80 -8.86
CA ALA A 168 11.82 23.65 -7.99
C ALA A 168 11.19 23.83 -6.60
N ALA A 169 11.36 25.00 -5.97
CA ALA A 169 10.76 25.30 -4.68
C ALA A 169 9.23 25.20 -4.71
N ASN A 170 8.61 25.77 -5.75
CA ASN A 170 7.17 25.73 -5.95
C ASN A 170 6.67 24.30 -6.18
N THR A 171 7.38 23.53 -7.01
CA THR A 171 7.06 22.12 -7.28
C THR A 171 7.04 21.27 -6.00
N PHE A 172 8.01 21.46 -5.11
CA PHE A 172 8.05 20.78 -3.81
C PHE A 172 6.95 21.26 -2.86
N PHE A 173 6.76 22.58 -2.75
CA PHE A 173 5.78 23.18 -1.85
C PHE A 173 4.36 22.77 -2.17
N LEU A 174 4.02 22.63 -3.46
CA LEU A 174 2.69 22.18 -3.87
C LEU A 174 2.30 20.83 -3.27
N THR A 175 3.23 19.90 -3.04
CA THR A 175 2.94 18.62 -2.39
C THR A 175 3.11 18.66 -0.86
N ASN A 176 3.79 19.68 -0.34
CA ASN A 176 4.12 19.81 1.08
C ASN A 176 3.75 21.22 1.59
N PRO A 177 2.44 21.58 1.58
CA PRO A 177 1.99 22.94 1.88
C PRO A 177 2.31 23.38 3.33
N ASP A 178 2.46 22.43 4.24
CA ASP A 178 2.75 22.66 5.66
C ASP A 178 4.26 22.84 5.94
N HIS A 179 5.12 22.69 4.94
CA HIS A 179 6.57 22.88 5.10
C HIS A 179 6.91 24.37 5.27
N MET A 180 7.15 24.78 6.51
CA MET A 180 7.34 26.20 6.88
C MET A 180 8.56 26.84 6.21
N GLU A 181 9.69 26.15 6.18
CA GLU A 181 10.94 26.66 5.57
C GLU A 181 10.77 26.88 4.07
N MET A 182 10.07 25.97 3.37
CA MET A 182 9.83 26.16 1.95
C MET A 182 8.90 27.35 1.68
N ARG A 183 7.88 27.56 2.53
CA ARG A 183 7.01 28.74 2.46
C ARG A 183 7.82 30.03 2.58
N GLN A 184 8.73 30.10 3.55
CA GLN A 184 9.62 31.24 3.74
C GLN A 184 10.57 31.44 2.55
N ASN A 185 11.11 30.36 1.97
CA ASN A 185 11.95 30.43 0.78
C ASN A 185 11.19 31.01 -0.43
N LEU A 186 9.93 30.59 -0.64
CA LEU A 186 9.08 31.12 -1.70
C LEU A 186 8.75 32.60 -1.49
N ASP A 187 8.43 33.01 -0.27
CA ASP A 187 8.21 34.42 0.08
C ASP A 187 9.48 35.26 -0.17
N TYR A 188 10.65 34.72 0.19
CA TYR A 188 11.92 35.35 -0.12
C TYR A 188 12.15 35.48 -1.63
N TYR A 189 11.90 34.43 -2.41
CA TYR A 189 12.04 34.46 -3.86
C TYR A 189 11.11 35.48 -4.53
N ARG A 190 9.87 35.65 -4.05
CA ARG A 190 8.94 36.68 -4.55
C ARG A 190 9.50 38.10 -4.44
N MET A 191 10.34 38.36 -3.44
CA MET A 191 10.94 39.67 -3.21
C MET A 191 12.23 39.93 -4.00
N MET A 192 12.78 38.91 -4.67
CA MET A 192 14.05 39.03 -5.38
C MET A 192 13.89 39.71 -6.75
N ALA A 193 14.81 40.61 -7.05
CA ALA A 193 14.88 41.23 -8.38
C ALA A 193 15.21 40.17 -9.45
N GLY A 194 14.39 40.10 -10.49
CA GLY A 194 14.55 39.16 -11.61
C GLY A 194 13.70 37.89 -11.52
N VAL A 195 12.94 37.69 -10.44
CA VAL A 195 11.89 36.65 -10.35
C VAL A 195 10.58 37.22 -10.89
N GLN A 196 9.91 36.45 -11.74
CA GLN A 196 8.58 36.76 -12.31
C GLN A 196 7.53 35.78 -11.77
N GLU A 197 6.24 36.13 -11.85
CA GLU A 197 5.16 35.19 -11.50
C GLU A 197 5.22 33.91 -12.34
N ASP A 198 5.60 34.04 -13.61
CA ASP A 198 5.76 32.89 -14.51
C ASP A 198 6.86 31.91 -14.05
N ASP A 199 7.75 32.27 -13.13
CA ASP A 199 8.77 31.35 -12.62
C ASP A 199 8.20 30.33 -11.61
N PHE A 200 7.02 30.58 -11.03
CA PHE A 200 6.34 29.71 -10.07
C PHE A 200 5.59 28.57 -10.78
N LYS A 201 6.33 27.72 -11.50
CA LYS A 201 5.79 26.58 -12.24
C LYS A 201 5.75 25.32 -11.38
N ASP A 202 4.79 24.44 -11.64
CA ASP A 202 4.86 23.04 -11.23
C ASP A 202 5.56 22.24 -12.33
N LEU A 203 6.76 21.74 -12.05
CA LEU A 203 7.56 20.95 -13.00
C LEU A 203 7.02 19.52 -13.18
N GLU A 204 6.08 19.09 -12.32
CA GLU A 204 5.39 17.81 -12.42
C GLU A 204 3.88 17.96 -12.67
N ALA A 205 3.47 19.11 -13.22
CA ALA A 205 2.08 19.33 -13.62
C ALA A 205 1.63 18.25 -14.60
N ARG A 206 0.55 17.53 -14.26
CA ARG A 206 -0.04 16.52 -15.14
C ARG A 206 -0.83 17.22 -16.26
N PRO A 207 -0.65 16.86 -17.55
CA PRO A 207 -1.28 17.58 -18.66
C PRO A 207 -2.81 17.68 -18.55
N HIS A 208 -3.49 16.59 -18.24
CA HIS A 208 -4.95 16.57 -18.12
C HIS A 208 -5.46 17.51 -17.03
N MET A 209 -4.79 17.54 -15.87
CA MET A 209 -5.15 18.41 -14.76
C MET A 209 -4.84 19.88 -15.06
N ALA A 210 -3.69 20.16 -15.68
CA ALA A 210 -3.32 21.51 -16.07
C ALA A 210 -4.33 22.11 -17.07
N GLN A 211 -4.73 21.35 -18.09
CA GLN A 211 -5.75 21.75 -19.06
C GLN A 211 -7.12 21.94 -18.40
N PHE A 212 -7.50 21.05 -17.47
CA PHE A 212 -8.76 21.17 -16.73
C PHE A 212 -8.83 22.44 -15.88
N LEU A 213 -7.76 22.75 -15.12
CA LEU A 213 -7.70 23.95 -14.28
C LEU A 213 -7.71 25.24 -15.13
N LEU A 214 -7.03 25.23 -16.28
CA LEU A 214 -7.04 26.35 -17.21
C LEU A 214 -8.42 26.54 -17.85
N GLY A 215 -9.09 25.44 -18.23
CA GLY A 215 -10.47 25.44 -18.70
C GLY A 215 -11.43 26.03 -17.66
N LYS A 216 -11.26 25.67 -16.39
CA LYS A 216 -12.04 26.27 -15.28
C LYS A 216 -11.79 27.77 -15.12
N SER A 217 -10.54 28.23 -15.26
CA SER A 217 -10.21 29.66 -15.21
C SER A 217 -10.97 30.42 -16.30
N TYR A 218 -10.84 30.00 -17.56
CA TYR A 218 -11.54 30.66 -18.67
C TYR A 218 -13.06 30.54 -18.57
N TYR A 219 -13.57 29.45 -18.00
CA TYR A 219 -14.99 29.31 -17.72
C TYR A 219 -15.48 30.35 -16.70
N SER A 220 -14.71 30.59 -15.64
CA SER A 220 -14.99 31.63 -14.65
C SER A 220 -14.88 33.05 -15.22
N ASP A 221 -14.06 33.24 -16.26
CA ASP A 221 -13.89 34.51 -16.98
C ASP A 221 -14.88 34.68 -18.15
N ASP A 222 -15.96 33.87 -18.22
CA ASP A 222 -16.97 33.84 -19.29
C ASP A 222 -16.40 33.64 -20.72
N SER A 223 -15.15 33.18 -20.81
CA SER A 223 -14.43 32.94 -22.06
C SER A 223 -14.72 31.53 -22.58
N PHE A 224 -15.98 31.26 -22.91
CA PHE A 224 -16.48 29.90 -23.19
C PHE A 224 -15.82 29.19 -24.38
N ILE A 225 -15.31 29.93 -25.37
CA ILE A 225 -14.58 29.33 -26.50
C ILE A 225 -13.27 28.71 -26.00
N LEU A 226 -12.47 29.47 -25.26
CA LEU A 226 -11.19 29.00 -24.70
C LEU A 226 -11.43 27.94 -23.62
N ALA A 227 -12.46 28.12 -22.79
CA ALA A 227 -12.86 27.10 -21.82
C ALA A 227 -13.14 25.76 -22.50
N ALA A 228 -13.95 25.76 -23.58
CA ALA A 228 -14.24 24.55 -24.33
C ALA A 228 -12.99 23.91 -24.94
N GLU A 229 -12.08 24.70 -25.53
CA GLU A 229 -10.82 24.20 -26.09
C GLU A 229 -9.95 23.50 -25.04
N HIS A 230 -9.80 24.10 -23.86
CA HIS A 230 -9.02 23.54 -22.76
C HIS A 230 -9.70 22.31 -22.13
N PHE A 231 -11.02 22.29 -21.98
CA PHE A 231 -11.72 21.11 -21.48
C PHE A 231 -11.69 19.93 -22.47
N GLU A 232 -11.77 20.18 -23.78
CA GLU A 232 -11.57 19.12 -24.78
C GLU A 232 -10.16 18.53 -24.68
N SER A 233 -9.15 19.40 -24.61
CA SER A 233 -7.77 18.96 -24.41
C SER A 233 -7.59 18.20 -23.10
N ALA A 234 -8.28 18.60 -22.04
CA ALA A 234 -8.24 17.91 -20.75
C ALA A 234 -8.84 16.50 -20.83
N VAL A 235 -9.95 16.31 -21.56
CA VAL A 235 -10.56 14.99 -21.78
C VAL A 235 -9.64 14.08 -22.60
N ASP A 236 -9.03 14.59 -23.66
CA ASP A 236 -8.10 13.82 -24.49
C ASP A 236 -6.88 13.36 -23.67
N GLU A 237 -6.27 14.28 -22.92
CA GLU A 237 -5.14 13.97 -22.04
C GLU A 237 -5.53 13.05 -20.87
N TYR A 238 -6.77 13.16 -20.36
CA TYR A 238 -7.27 12.27 -19.31
C TYR A 238 -7.25 10.81 -19.76
N PHE A 239 -7.76 10.50 -20.96
CA PHE A 239 -7.77 9.12 -21.45
C PHE A 239 -6.37 8.60 -21.79
N ILE A 240 -5.43 9.46 -22.15
CA ILE A 240 -4.01 9.10 -22.30
C ILE A 240 -3.43 8.71 -20.94
N ALA A 241 -3.64 9.54 -19.91
CA ALA A 241 -3.14 9.32 -18.57
C ALA A 241 -3.79 8.11 -17.88
N ASP A 242 -5.10 7.90 -18.07
CA ASP A 242 -5.84 6.72 -17.61
C ASP A 242 -5.29 5.44 -18.22
N LYS A 243 -5.10 5.44 -19.54
CA LYS A 243 -4.53 4.27 -20.22
C LYS A 243 -3.11 3.96 -19.73
N GLU A 244 -2.27 4.98 -19.48
CA GLU A 244 -0.93 4.79 -18.91
C GLU A 244 -1.01 4.22 -17.48
N CYS A 245 -1.83 4.79 -16.61
CA CYS A 245 -2.02 4.32 -15.24
C CYS A 245 -2.46 2.84 -15.22
N ARG A 246 -3.48 2.49 -16.02
CA ARG A 246 -4.08 1.17 -16.03
C ARG A 246 -3.14 0.08 -16.53
N VAL A 247 -2.24 0.36 -17.48
CA VAL A 247 -1.23 -0.64 -17.92
C VAL A 247 -0.11 -0.81 -16.90
N LEU A 248 0.18 0.21 -16.09
CA LEU A 248 1.18 0.13 -15.02
C LEU A 248 0.70 -0.71 -13.83
N CYS A 249 -0.62 -0.87 -13.65
CA CYS A 249 -1.21 -1.75 -12.63
C CYS A 249 -0.89 -3.24 -12.82
N GLU A 250 -0.49 -3.68 -14.01
CA GLU A 250 -0.15 -5.08 -14.32
C GLU A 250 1.27 -5.47 -13.82
N GLY A 251 1.73 -4.83 -12.75
CA GLY A 251 3.05 -5.01 -12.16
C GLY A 251 3.14 -6.23 -11.24
N ALA A 252 4.23 -6.29 -10.46
CA ALA A 252 4.42 -7.36 -9.49
C ALA A 252 3.28 -7.41 -8.46
N TYR A 253 2.94 -8.62 -8.01
CA TYR A 253 2.00 -8.79 -6.91
C TYR A 253 2.58 -8.16 -5.65
N ASN A 254 1.83 -7.30 -4.97
CA ASN A 254 2.25 -6.78 -3.68
C ASN A 254 1.63 -7.66 -2.58
N TYR A 255 2.47 -8.44 -1.91
CA TYR A 255 2.08 -9.30 -0.80
C TYR A 255 1.77 -8.55 0.51
N ASP A 256 1.72 -7.21 0.51
CA ASP A 256 1.61 -6.39 1.73
C ASP A 256 0.31 -6.55 2.56
N GLY A 257 -0.60 -7.46 2.20
CA GLY A 257 -1.68 -7.94 3.09
C GLY A 257 -1.45 -9.33 3.71
N TYR A 258 -0.49 -10.11 3.17
CA TYR A 258 -0.32 -11.56 3.44
C TYR A 258 1.13 -11.97 3.72
N ASN A 259 2.06 -11.02 3.87
CA ASN A 259 3.48 -11.28 4.17
C ASN A 259 3.75 -12.02 5.49
N TYR A 260 2.71 -12.30 6.29
CA TYR A 260 2.79 -13.07 7.54
C TYR A 260 2.12 -14.45 7.44
N MET A 261 1.55 -14.80 6.30
CA MET A 261 0.96 -16.10 6.03
C MET A 261 1.87 -16.88 5.09
N GLU A 262 2.12 -18.15 5.37
CA GLU A 262 2.44 -19.10 4.30
C GLU A 262 1.25 -19.08 3.33
N TYR A 263 1.34 -18.22 2.32
CA TYR A 263 0.36 -18.10 1.25
C TYR A 263 0.39 -19.38 0.43
N SER A 264 -0.44 -20.36 0.83
CA SER A 264 -0.64 -21.61 0.11
C SER A 264 -1.89 -21.51 -0.77
N ALA A 265 -1.87 -20.58 -1.72
CA ALA A 265 -2.92 -20.50 -2.72
C ALA A 265 -2.72 -21.59 -3.77
N ASP A 266 -3.81 -22.24 -4.18
CA ASP A 266 -3.79 -23.04 -5.40
C ASP A 266 -3.62 -22.13 -6.65
N LEU A 267 -3.53 -22.73 -7.84
CA LEU A 267 -3.35 -22.00 -9.09
C LEU A 267 -4.42 -20.91 -9.29
N PHE A 268 -5.69 -21.23 -9.07
CA PHE A 268 -6.80 -20.33 -9.35
C PHE A 268 -6.93 -19.25 -8.28
N GLN A 269 -6.66 -19.58 -7.02
CA GLN A 269 -6.55 -18.58 -5.95
C GLN A 269 -5.41 -17.60 -6.23
N SER A 270 -4.23 -18.09 -6.64
CA SER A 270 -3.08 -17.25 -6.98
C SER A 270 -3.39 -16.30 -8.14
N MET A 271 -4.05 -16.82 -9.18
CA MET A 271 -4.49 -16.00 -10.31
C MET A 271 -5.57 -14.99 -9.90
N SER A 272 -6.54 -15.40 -9.09
CA SER A 272 -7.66 -14.56 -8.67
C SER A 272 -7.19 -13.40 -7.80
N ASP A 273 -6.35 -13.67 -6.79
CA ASP A 273 -5.84 -12.65 -5.88
C ASP A 273 -5.00 -11.61 -6.64
N HIS A 274 -4.10 -12.08 -7.51
CA HIS A 274 -3.31 -11.19 -8.34
C HIS A 274 -4.16 -10.36 -9.29
N TYR A 275 -5.16 -10.98 -9.95
CA TYR A 275 -6.02 -10.28 -10.88
C TYR A 275 -6.92 -9.26 -10.17
N LEU A 276 -7.45 -9.58 -8.98
CA LEU A 276 -8.22 -8.64 -8.16
C LEU A 276 -7.36 -7.46 -7.70
N GLN A 277 -6.08 -7.66 -7.36
CA GLN A 277 -5.16 -6.54 -7.09
C GLN A 277 -5.00 -5.64 -8.32
N VAL A 278 -4.80 -6.23 -9.51
CA VAL A 278 -4.68 -5.48 -10.77
C VAL A 278 -5.96 -4.70 -11.06
N LEU A 279 -7.14 -5.29 -10.88
CA LEU A 279 -8.43 -4.62 -11.06
C LEU A 279 -8.62 -3.46 -10.05
N SER A 280 -8.30 -3.70 -8.78
CA SER A 280 -8.37 -2.68 -7.73
C SER A 280 -7.47 -1.48 -8.05
N CYS A 281 -6.22 -1.74 -8.47
CA CYS A 281 -5.32 -0.68 -8.95
C CYS A 281 -5.90 0.06 -10.17
N LYS A 282 -6.46 -0.64 -11.15
CA LYS A 282 -7.07 -0.03 -12.35
C LYS A 282 -8.25 0.87 -12.00
N GLN A 283 -9.08 0.48 -11.04
CA GLN A 283 -10.17 1.33 -10.53
C GLN A 283 -9.62 2.53 -9.74
N HIS A 284 -8.53 2.36 -9.00
CA HIS A 284 -7.88 3.46 -8.28
C HIS A 284 -7.27 4.54 -9.20
N CYS A 285 -7.02 4.25 -10.49
CA CYS A 285 -6.57 5.26 -11.46
C CYS A 285 -7.53 6.46 -11.55
N ALA A 286 -8.84 6.25 -11.40
CA ALA A 286 -9.81 7.35 -11.39
C ALA A 286 -9.54 8.35 -10.24
N VAL A 287 -9.15 7.84 -9.07
CA VAL A 287 -8.74 8.65 -7.91
C VAL A 287 -7.41 9.33 -8.18
N GLU A 288 -6.40 8.59 -8.65
CA GLU A 288 -5.06 9.12 -8.88
C GLU A 288 -5.07 10.28 -9.88
N LEU A 289 -5.89 10.19 -10.92
CA LEU A 289 -6.03 11.24 -11.94
C LEU A 289 -6.81 12.45 -11.45
N ALA A 290 -7.68 12.28 -10.46
CA ALA A 290 -8.47 13.35 -9.86
C ALA A 290 -7.73 14.08 -8.71
N LEU A 291 -6.57 13.58 -8.28
CA LEU A 291 -5.75 14.23 -7.26
C LEU A 291 -4.94 15.40 -7.82
N THR A 292 -4.80 16.44 -7.00
CA THR A 292 -3.93 17.60 -7.27
C THR A 292 -2.88 17.70 -6.16
N ALA A 293 -1.68 18.17 -6.49
CA ALA A 293 -0.63 18.38 -5.50
C ALA A 293 -1.15 19.26 -4.34
N GLY A 294 -0.96 18.79 -3.10
CA GLY A 294 -1.30 19.54 -1.88
C GLY A 294 -2.76 19.47 -1.45
N ARG A 295 -3.58 18.66 -2.13
CA ARG A 295 -4.96 18.40 -1.74
C ARG A 295 -5.16 16.91 -1.49
N ASP A 296 -5.55 16.57 -0.26
CA ASP A 296 -5.77 15.17 0.13
C ASP A 296 -7.05 14.58 -0.47
N LYS A 297 -8.02 15.44 -0.82
CA LYS A 297 -9.29 15.00 -1.42
C LYS A 297 -9.24 15.11 -2.94
N PRO A 298 -9.51 14.01 -3.67
CA PRO A 298 -9.65 14.04 -5.12
C PRO A 298 -10.84 14.92 -5.52
N PHE A 299 -10.84 15.42 -6.76
CA PHE A 299 -12.04 16.02 -7.34
C PHE A 299 -13.15 14.96 -7.46
N GLU A 300 -14.27 15.20 -6.80
CA GLU A 300 -15.48 14.40 -6.98
C GLU A 300 -15.97 14.52 -8.43
N ASP A 301 -16.42 13.42 -9.00
CA ASP A 301 -16.92 13.35 -10.37
C ASP A 301 -15.99 14.02 -11.39
N PHE A 302 -14.68 13.82 -11.24
CA PHE A 302 -13.69 14.51 -12.06
C PHE A 302 -13.94 14.33 -13.56
N LEU A 303 -14.06 13.10 -14.07
CA LEU A 303 -14.35 12.85 -15.48
C LEU A 303 -15.74 13.38 -15.90
N PRO A 304 -16.86 13.07 -15.21
CA PRO A 304 -18.17 13.66 -15.54
C PRO A 304 -18.16 15.19 -15.58
N SER A 305 -17.44 15.85 -14.67
CA SER A 305 -17.41 17.31 -14.57
C SER A 305 -16.89 17.99 -15.84
N HIS A 306 -15.98 17.35 -16.60
CA HIS A 306 -15.52 17.87 -17.89
C HIS A 306 -16.71 18.07 -18.84
N PHE A 307 -17.60 17.09 -18.92
CA PHE A 307 -18.76 17.13 -19.80
C PHE A 307 -19.82 18.12 -19.31
N ASN A 308 -19.92 18.33 -18.00
CA ASN A 308 -20.77 19.38 -17.43
C ASN A 308 -20.27 20.79 -17.81
N TYR A 309 -18.96 21.05 -17.75
CA TYR A 309 -18.43 22.33 -18.21
C TYR A 309 -18.50 22.47 -19.74
N LEU A 310 -18.23 21.41 -20.49
CA LEU A 310 -18.26 21.42 -21.96
C LEU A 310 -19.66 21.68 -22.50
N GLN A 311 -20.70 21.04 -21.96
CA GLN A 311 -22.07 21.26 -22.45
C GLN A 311 -22.49 22.72 -22.30
N PHE A 312 -22.16 23.35 -21.16
CA PHE A 312 -22.49 24.75 -20.92
C PHE A 312 -21.64 25.70 -21.78
N SER A 313 -20.35 25.41 -21.95
CA SER A 313 -19.45 26.20 -22.80
C SER A 313 -19.89 26.17 -24.27
N TYR A 314 -20.33 25.00 -24.76
CA TYR A 314 -20.86 24.86 -26.11
C TYR A 314 -22.22 25.53 -26.29
N TYR A 315 -23.08 25.47 -25.27
CA TYR A 315 -24.35 26.20 -25.27
C TYR A 315 -24.13 27.72 -25.42
N ASN A 316 -23.27 28.31 -24.60
CA ASN A 316 -22.99 29.76 -24.64
C ASN A 316 -22.25 30.22 -25.92
N THR A 317 -21.78 29.27 -26.73
CA THR A 317 -21.16 29.53 -28.04
C THR A 317 -22.06 29.09 -29.21
N GLU A 318 -23.35 28.82 -28.94
CA GLU A 318 -24.38 28.41 -29.90
C GLU A 318 -24.06 27.12 -30.68
N LYS A 319 -23.18 26.27 -30.15
CA LYS A 319 -22.80 24.97 -30.72
C LYS A 319 -23.68 23.86 -30.13
N TYR A 320 -24.98 23.91 -30.42
CA TYR A 320 -25.98 23.02 -29.81
C TYR A 320 -25.73 21.53 -30.07
N GLU A 321 -25.20 21.15 -31.23
CA GLU A 321 -24.88 19.75 -31.52
C GLU A 321 -23.86 19.19 -30.51
N LYS A 322 -22.82 19.96 -30.21
CA LYS A 322 -21.78 19.57 -29.25
C LYS A 322 -22.28 19.65 -27.81
N ALA A 323 -23.14 20.63 -27.49
CA ALA A 323 -23.77 20.73 -26.19
C ALA A 323 -24.62 19.49 -25.89
N ILE A 324 -25.43 19.03 -26.87
CA ILE A 324 -26.23 17.80 -26.78
C ILE A 324 -25.34 16.56 -26.63
N GLU A 325 -24.26 16.44 -27.41
CA GLU A 325 -23.31 15.32 -27.27
C GLU A 325 -22.75 15.26 -25.84
N CYS A 326 -22.29 16.39 -25.29
CA CYS A 326 -21.71 16.46 -23.96
C CYS A 326 -22.75 16.21 -22.86
N ALA A 327 -23.96 16.75 -22.98
CA ALA A 327 -25.06 16.49 -22.04
C ALA A 327 -25.44 15.01 -22.02
N LYS A 328 -25.59 14.38 -23.20
CA LYS A 328 -25.82 12.92 -23.30
C LYS A 328 -24.67 12.11 -22.73
N THR A 329 -23.43 12.57 -22.89
CA THR A 329 -22.25 11.93 -22.30
C THR A 329 -22.22 12.02 -20.78
N TYR A 330 -22.55 13.18 -20.20
CA TYR A 330 -22.67 13.33 -18.75
C TYR A 330 -23.75 12.41 -18.17
N LEU A 331 -24.92 12.35 -18.84
CA LEU A 331 -26.05 11.49 -18.43
C LEU A 331 -25.76 9.99 -18.52
N LEU A 332 -24.63 9.57 -19.12
CA LEU A 332 -24.20 8.17 -19.00
C LEU A 332 -23.73 7.82 -17.57
N PHE A 333 -23.20 8.80 -16.83
CA PHE A 333 -22.78 8.64 -15.44
C PHE A 333 -23.94 8.86 -14.48
N HIS A 334 -24.70 9.94 -14.69
CA HIS A 334 -25.82 10.33 -13.82
C HIS A 334 -27.12 10.45 -14.63
N PRO A 335 -27.80 9.33 -14.95
CA PRO A 335 -29.00 9.35 -15.79
C PRO A 335 -30.16 10.15 -15.20
N GLU A 336 -30.24 10.19 -13.86
CA GLU A 336 -31.31 10.83 -13.10
C GLU A 336 -31.02 12.30 -12.74
N ASP A 337 -29.96 12.91 -13.29
CA ASP A 337 -29.64 14.32 -13.05
C ASP A 337 -30.70 15.23 -13.69
N GLU A 338 -31.56 15.82 -12.86
CA GLU A 338 -32.69 16.63 -13.32
C GLU A 338 -32.25 17.87 -14.12
N VAL A 339 -31.17 18.53 -13.68
CA VAL A 339 -30.67 19.77 -14.29
C VAL A 339 -30.12 19.47 -15.68
N MET A 340 -29.32 18.42 -15.82
CA MET A 340 -28.76 18.03 -17.10
C MET A 340 -29.84 17.53 -18.07
N ASN A 341 -30.86 16.81 -17.58
CA ASN A 341 -32.00 16.41 -18.40
C ASN A 341 -32.79 17.63 -18.91
N GLN A 342 -33.00 18.65 -18.08
CA GLN A 342 -33.61 19.91 -18.50
C GLN A 342 -32.77 20.64 -19.56
N ASN A 343 -31.46 20.71 -19.36
CA ASN A 343 -30.53 21.29 -20.34
C ASN A 343 -30.57 20.54 -21.68
N LEU A 344 -30.54 19.21 -21.65
CA LEU A 344 -30.63 18.38 -22.85
C LEU A 344 -31.94 18.61 -23.61
N ASN A 345 -33.08 18.67 -22.90
CA ASN A 345 -34.38 18.96 -23.50
C ASN A 345 -34.40 20.35 -24.15
N TYR A 346 -33.85 21.36 -23.46
CA TYR A 346 -33.75 22.71 -24.00
C TYR A 346 -32.88 22.76 -25.26
N TYR A 347 -31.67 22.17 -25.24
CA TYR A 347 -30.80 22.13 -26.42
C TYR A 347 -31.43 21.37 -27.59
N SER A 348 -32.12 20.26 -27.30
CA SER A 348 -32.80 19.44 -28.30
C SER A 348 -33.95 20.19 -28.97
N ALA A 349 -34.74 20.94 -28.19
CA ALA A 349 -35.80 21.78 -28.72
C ALA A 349 -35.28 22.91 -29.61
N VAL A 350 -34.15 23.52 -29.26
CA VAL A 350 -33.53 24.60 -30.06
C VAL A 350 -32.93 24.08 -31.37
N LEU A 351 -32.25 22.93 -31.35
CA LEU A 351 -31.66 22.34 -32.56
C LEU A 351 -32.70 21.67 -33.47
N GLY A 352 -33.76 21.13 -32.87
CA GLY A 352 -34.78 20.29 -33.49
C GLY A 352 -34.63 18.81 -33.08
N GLU A 353 -35.72 18.22 -32.60
CA GLU A 353 -35.77 16.87 -32.00
C GLU A 353 -35.17 15.78 -32.89
N ASP A 354 -35.48 15.77 -34.20
CA ASP A 354 -34.97 14.76 -35.13
C ASP A 354 -33.44 14.81 -35.27
N LYS A 355 -32.86 16.02 -35.29
CA LYS A 355 -31.41 16.21 -35.34
C LYS A 355 -30.77 15.84 -34.01
N ALA A 356 -31.38 16.23 -32.90
CA ALA A 356 -30.91 15.91 -31.56
C ALA A 356 -30.92 14.40 -31.30
N ALA A 357 -31.92 13.67 -31.78
CA ALA A 357 -32.01 12.21 -31.69
C ALA A 357 -30.84 11.50 -32.40
N ALA A 358 -30.34 12.04 -33.52
CA ALA A 358 -29.22 11.46 -34.26
C ALA A 358 -27.86 11.62 -33.54
N ILE A 359 -27.75 12.55 -32.58
CA ILE A 359 -26.51 12.80 -31.82
C ILE A 359 -26.41 11.77 -30.70
N SER A 360 -25.32 11.01 -30.67
CA SER A 360 -25.06 10.01 -29.63
C SER A 360 -24.02 10.51 -28.63
N ALA A 361 -24.04 9.99 -27.41
CA ALA A 361 -22.95 10.22 -26.45
C ALA A 361 -21.61 9.71 -26.99
N ARG A 362 -20.51 10.34 -26.53
CA ARG A 362 -19.14 9.95 -26.90
C ARG A 362 -18.87 8.47 -26.64
N GLN A 363 -18.47 7.76 -27.69
CA GLN A 363 -18.25 6.31 -27.65
C GLN A 363 -17.11 5.89 -26.72
N VAL A 364 -16.07 6.73 -26.57
CA VAL A 364 -14.96 6.45 -25.64
C VAL A 364 -15.44 6.36 -24.19
N VAL A 365 -16.34 7.25 -23.78
CA VAL A 365 -16.91 7.27 -22.42
C VAL A 365 -17.85 6.09 -22.21
N LYS A 366 -18.68 5.76 -23.21
CA LYS A 366 -19.54 4.57 -23.14
C LYS A 366 -18.73 3.29 -22.91
N ARG A 367 -17.60 3.13 -23.60
CA ARG A 367 -16.69 1.98 -23.42
C ARG A 367 -16.02 2.00 -22.05
N TYR A 368 -15.58 3.16 -21.59
CA TYR A 368 -15.00 3.34 -20.26
C TYR A 368 -15.96 2.89 -19.15
N ILE A 369 -17.22 3.35 -19.19
CA ILE A 369 -18.25 2.97 -18.21
C ILE A 369 -18.50 1.47 -18.26
N GLN A 370 -18.72 0.89 -19.44
CA GLN A 370 -18.94 -0.56 -19.60
C GLN A 370 -17.79 -1.39 -19.02
N GLN A 371 -16.54 -0.97 -19.26
CA GLN A 371 -15.37 -1.63 -18.70
C GLN A 371 -15.32 -1.48 -17.18
N SER A 372 -15.52 -0.26 -16.66
CA SER A 372 -15.45 0.01 -15.22
C SER A 372 -16.52 -0.76 -14.45
N LEU A 373 -17.76 -0.81 -14.95
CA LEU A 373 -18.84 -1.56 -14.32
C LEU A 373 -18.52 -3.05 -14.23
N LEU A 374 -18.05 -3.67 -15.32
CA LEU A 374 -17.68 -5.09 -15.31
C LEU A 374 -16.52 -5.38 -14.35
N GLU A 375 -15.52 -4.50 -14.29
CA GLU A 375 -14.40 -4.65 -13.34
C GLU A 375 -14.86 -4.53 -11.89
N LYS A 376 -15.80 -3.63 -11.59
CA LYS A 376 -16.43 -3.48 -10.27
C LYS A 376 -17.26 -4.71 -9.91
N GLU A 377 -18.03 -5.28 -10.83
CA GLU A 377 -18.76 -6.54 -10.62
C GLU A 377 -17.81 -7.66 -10.16
N LEU A 378 -16.66 -7.80 -10.82
CA LEU A 378 -15.64 -8.79 -10.45
C LEU A 378 -14.99 -8.49 -9.09
N LEU A 379 -14.76 -7.22 -8.77
CA LEU A 379 -14.22 -6.81 -7.47
C LEU A 379 -15.21 -7.06 -6.33
N TYR A 380 -16.50 -6.76 -6.54
CA TYR A 380 -17.55 -7.09 -5.57
C TYR A 380 -17.74 -8.59 -5.40
N PHE A 381 -17.63 -9.36 -6.48
CA PHE A 381 -17.58 -10.82 -6.39
C PHE A 381 -16.38 -11.27 -5.55
N GLY A 382 -15.20 -10.70 -5.78
CA GLY A 382 -14.00 -10.97 -4.98
C GLY A 382 -14.19 -10.64 -3.50
N TYR A 383 -14.92 -9.56 -3.19
CA TYR A 383 -15.27 -9.21 -1.83
C TYR A 383 -16.25 -10.23 -1.21
N GLU A 384 -17.33 -10.61 -1.89
CA GLU A 384 -18.28 -11.59 -1.35
C GLU A 384 -17.66 -12.99 -1.19
N ALA A 385 -16.89 -13.45 -2.19
CA ALA A 385 -16.37 -14.81 -2.24
C ALA A 385 -15.09 -15.02 -1.42
N PHE A 386 -14.18 -14.03 -1.41
CA PHE A 386 -12.85 -14.15 -0.82
C PHE A 386 -12.59 -13.17 0.33
N GLY A 387 -13.52 -12.26 0.62
CA GLY A 387 -13.37 -11.28 1.69
C GLY A 387 -12.36 -10.15 1.38
N ILE A 388 -11.93 -10.02 0.13
CA ILE A 388 -11.02 -8.95 -0.31
C ILE A 388 -11.82 -7.66 -0.40
N THR A 389 -11.56 -6.72 0.50
CA THR A 389 -12.29 -5.46 0.58
C THR A 389 -12.02 -4.60 -0.66
N PHE A 390 -13.09 -4.10 -1.27
CA PHE A 390 -13.02 -3.11 -2.34
C PHE A 390 -13.85 -1.89 -1.93
N VAL A 391 -13.25 -0.70 -2.10
CA VAL A 391 -13.92 0.59 -1.90
C VAL A 391 -14.09 1.21 -3.27
N ASP A 392 -15.34 1.39 -3.69
CA ASP A 392 -15.66 2.01 -4.98
C ASP A 392 -15.30 3.50 -4.95
N PRO A 393 -14.41 3.97 -5.85
CA PRO A 393 -14.05 5.37 -5.89
C PRO A 393 -15.12 6.26 -6.55
N ASP A 394 -16.05 5.67 -7.30
CA ASP A 394 -17.01 6.42 -8.12
C ASP A 394 -18.40 6.48 -7.47
N SER A 395 -18.97 7.68 -7.42
CA SER A 395 -20.34 7.92 -6.95
C SER A 395 -21.41 7.50 -7.95
N TRP A 396 -21.06 7.41 -9.24
CA TRP A 396 -21.97 7.12 -10.35
C TRP A 396 -22.19 5.62 -10.58
N THR A 397 -21.56 4.73 -9.82
CA THR A 397 -21.80 3.28 -9.94
C THR A 397 -23.27 2.96 -9.65
N PRO A 398 -24.02 2.36 -10.59
CA PRO A 398 -25.40 1.97 -10.34
C PRO A 398 -25.52 1.02 -9.15
N GLU A 399 -26.53 1.21 -8.30
CA GLU A 399 -26.60 0.45 -7.05
C GLU A 399 -26.67 -1.07 -7.29
N ASP A 400 -27.35 -1.51 -8.36
CA ASP A 400 -27.58 -2.91 -8.73
C ASP A 400 -26.32 -3.68 -9.11
N VAL A 401 -25.24 -2.98 -9.46
CA VAL A 401 -23.90 -3.57 -9.69
C VAL A 401 -23.35 -4.18 -8.40
N MET A 402 -23.66 -3.58 -7.24
CA MET A 402 -23.25 -4.13 -5.95
C MET A 402 -24.25 -5.20 -5.47
N PRO A 403 -23.80 -6.42 -5.15
CA PRO A 403 -24.65 -7.48 -4.61
C PRO A 403 -25.45 -7.02 -3.39
N LYS A 404 -26.75 -7.36 -3.33
CA LYS A 404 -27.66 -6.91 -2.26
C LYS A 404 -27.13 -7.19 -0.85
N LYS A 405 -26.52 -8.36 -0.63
CA LYS A 405 -25.93 -8.73 0.66
C LYS A 405 -24.80 -7.78 1.07
N LEU A 406 -23.93 -7.40 0.13
CA LEU A 406 -22.85 -6.45 0.39
C LEU A 406 -23.40 -5.05 0.64
N ARG A 407 -24.44 -4.64 -0.09
CA ARG A 407 -25.11 -3.35 0.13
C ARG A 407 -25.74 -3.26 1.52
N GLU A 408 -26.45 -4.31 1.94
CA GLU A 408 -27.03 -4.40 3.29
C GLU A 408 -25.94 -4.42 4.37
N LYS A 409 -24.85 -5.16 4.13
CA LYS A 409 -23.68 -5.19 5.02
C LYS A 409 -23.05 -3.81 5.18
N GLN A 410 -22.74 -3.12 4.08
CA GLN A 410 -22.17 -1.77 4.11
C GLN A 410 -23.12 -0.75 4.75
N LYS A 411 -24.44 -0.88 4.51
CA LYS A 411 -25.45 -0.04 5.15
C LYS A 411 -25.45 -0.25 6.67
N ALA A 412 -25.45 -1.50 7.13
CA ALA A 412 -25.38 -1.83 8.56
C ALA A 412 -24.07 -1.35 9.20
N GLU A 413 -22.94 -1.49 8.51
CA GLU A 413 -21.64 -0.95 8.95
C GLU A 413 -21.67 0.58 9.04
N ARG A 414 -22.26 1.27 8.07
CA ARG A 414 -22.41 2.73 8.05
C ARG A 414 -23.34 3.24 9.13
N GLU A 415 -24.48 2.57 9.36
CA GLU A 415 -25.41 2.90 10.45
C GLU A 415 -24.75 2.68 11.81
N THR A 416 -23.97 1.59 11.95
CA THR A 416 -23.18 1.33 13.17
C THR A 416 -22.12 2.42 13.38
N ALA A 417 -21.39 2.81 12.34
CA ALA A 417 -20.41 3.89 12.41
C ALA A 417 -21.05 5.25 12.73
N ALA A 418 -22.22 5.55 12.17
CA ALA A 418 -22.97 6.77 12.47
C ALA A 418 -23.44 6.78 13.93
N ARG A 419 -23.97 5.66 14.43
CA ARG A 419 -24.32 5.52 15.85
C ARG A 419 -23.12 5.70 16.77
N ILE A 420 -21.99 5.07 16.47
CA ILE A 420 -20.75 5.24 17.24
C ILE A 420 -20.32 6.71 17.22
N THR A 421 -20.38 7.37 16.07
CA THR A 421 -20.02 8.80 15.94
C THR A 421 -20.95 9.70 16.77
N GLU A 422 -22.24 9.39 16.78
CA GLU A 422 -23.24 10.09 17.60
C GLU A 422 -23.02 9.85 19.10
N GLU A 423 -22.76 8.60 19.50
CA GLU A 423 -22.42 8.24 20.89
C GLU A 423 -21.14 8.96 21.35
N ILE A 424 -20.10 9.01 20.51
CA ILE A 424 -18.88 9.80 20.77
C ILE A 424 -19.20 11.29 20.88
N GLY A 425 -20.03 11.84 19.98
CA GLY A 425 -20.42 13.25 20.03
C GLY A 425 -21.23 13.62 21.28
N ASN A 426 -22.10 12.72 21.74
CA ASN A 426 -22.87 12.88 22.97
C ASN A 426 -21.95 12.77 24.20
N LEU A 427 -21.03 11.81 24.20
CA LEU A 427 -20.02 11.65 25.25
C LEU A 427 -19.11 12.88 25.33
N MET A 428 -18.68 13.44 24.19
CA MET A 428 -17.90 14.68 24.13
C MET A 428 -18.63 15.85 24.77
N LYS A 429 -19.93 16.02 24.49
CA LYS A 429 -20.76 17.06 25.12
C LYS A 429 -20.95 16.84 26.61
N GLU A 430 -21.10 15.59 27.03
CA GLU A 430 -21.19 15.23 28.46
C GLU A 430 -19.88 15.54 29.18
N ILE A 431 -18.73 15.24 28.55
CA ILE A 431 -17.40 15.61 29.06
C ILE A 431 -17.24 17.13 29.13
N GLU A 432 -17.67 17.88 28.10
CA GLU A 432 -17.65 19.35 28.12
C GLU A 432 -18.49 19.92 29.26
N ASN A 433 -19.71 19.41 29.47
CA ASN A 433 -20.58 19.81 30.57
C ASN A 433 -19.96 19.47 31.94
N LEU A 434 -19.37 18.27 32.10
CA LEU A 434 -18.68 17.87 33.33
C LEU A 434 -17.42 18.70 33.58
N VAL A 435 -16.72 19.16 32.53
CA VAL A 435 -15.57 20.06 32.62
C VAL A 435 -16.02 21.48 32.99
N GLU A 436 -17.16 21.95 32.48
CA GLU A 436 -17.77 23.23 32.88
C GLU A 436 -18.30 23.21 34.32
N GLU A 437 -18.96 22.13 34.74
CA GLU A 437 -19.40 21.92 36.12
C GLU A 437 -18.20 21.81 37.07
N LYS A 438 -17.15 21.04 36.71
CA LYS A 438 -15.89 21.02 37.48
C LYS A 438 -15.16 22.36 37.50
N LYS A 439 -15.27 23.20 36.46
CA LYS A 439 -14.72 24.57 36.49
C LYS A 439 -15.49 25.47 37.47
N LYS A 440 -16.80 25.25 37.64
CA LYS A 440 -17.63 25.93 38.64
C LYS A 440 -17.31 25.47 40.08
N ASP A 441 -17.09 24.17 40.28
CA ASP A 441 -16.71 23.60 41.59
C ASP A 441 -15.22 23.81 41.93
N SER A 442 -14.37 24.06 40.93
CA SER A 442 -12.92 24.32 41.06
C SER A 442 -12.59 25.66 41.75
N SER A 443 -13.56 26.55 41.92
CA SER A 443 -13.36 27.80 42.67
C SER A 443 -13.20 27.61 44.20
N GLU A 444 -13.50 26.42 44.76
CA GLU A 444 -13.37 26.16 46.21
C GLU A 444 -12.49 24.96 46.59
N MET A 445 -12.04 24.13 45.64
CA MET A 445 -11.21 22.95 45.93
C MET A 445 -9.85 22.93 45.20
N ALA A 446 -9.17 24.08 45.15
CA ALA A 446 -7.74 24.10 44.90
C ALA A 446 -6.97 23.65 46.17
N LYS A 447 -7.12 22.38 46.56
CA LYS A 447 -6.24 21.68 47.50
C LYS A 447 -6.42 20.17 47.38
N ILE A 448 -5.39 19.55 46.79
CA ILE A 448 -4.95 18.17 47.01
C ILE A 448 -5.89 17.09 46.41
N ILE A 449 -5.45 16.45 45.31
CA ILE A 449 -5.39 14.99 45.12
C ILE A 449 -4.57 14.73 43.84
N VAL A 450 -3.44 14.04 44.00
CA VAL A 450 -2.67 13.39 42.92
C VAL A 450 -3.25 11.97 42.77
N PRO A 451 -3.56 11.47 41.57
CA PRO A 451 -3.97 10.07 41.40
C PRO A 451 -2.77 9.16 41.73
N GLN A 452 -2.92 8.25 42.70
CA GLN A 452 -1.92 7.22 42.96
C GLN A 452 -1.97 6.13 41.88
N GLU A 453 -0.87 5.98 41.13
CA GLU A 453 -0.70 5.04 40.01
C GLU A 453 -0.44 3.57 40.43
N ASP A 454 -0.48 3.22 41.72
CA ASP A 454 0.00 1.92 42.19
C ASP A 454 -1.14 0.91 42.45
N GLY A 455 -1.52 0.12 41.43
CA GLY A 455 -2.45 -1.02 41.56
C GLY A 455 -1.84 -2.27 42.20
N ALA A 456 -2.66 -3.03 42.94
CA ALA A 456 -2.28 -4.34 43.46
C ALA A 456 -2.21 -5.36 42.32
N LEU A 457 -1.08 -6.09 42.20
CA LEU A 457 -0.87 -7.10 41.17
C LEU A 457 -1.72 -8.35 41.44
N LEU A 458 -2.34 -8.91 40.39
CA LEU A 458 -3.12 -10.16 40.44
C LEU A 458 -2.30 -11.41 40.78
N TYR A 459 -0.97 -11.36 40.64
CA TYR A 459 -0.06 -12.49 40.83
C TYR A 459 0.89 -12.21 41.99
N SER A 460 0.92 -13.08 43.01
CA SER A 460 1.77 -12.94 44.20
C SER A 460 3.27 -13.00 43.91
N ASP A 461 3.65 -13.66 42.81
CA ASP A 461 5.04 -14.01 42.50
C ASP A 461 5.73 -12.95 41.63
N ILE A 462 4.99 -11.95 41.15
CA ILE A 462 5.51 -10.85 40.34
C ILE A 462 5.84 -9.67 41.26
N LYS A 463 7.06 -9.15 41.14
CA LYS A 463 7.54 -8.05 41.96
C LYS A 463 7.66 -6.77 41.13
N VAL A 464 6.98 -5.70 41.56
CA VAL A 464 7.26 -4.33 41.08
C VAL A 464 8.65 -3.92 41.55
N THR A 465 9.57 -3.77 40.61
CA THR A 465 10.97 -3.41 40.88
C THR A 465 11.17 -1.90 40.77
N MET A 466 10.51 -1.25 39.80
CA MET A 466 10.51 0.21 39.67
C MET A 466 9.12 0.70 39.24
N THR A 467 8.65 1.79 39.86
CA THR A 467 7.42 2.49 39.48
C THR A 467 7.70 3.65 38.51
N SER A 468 6.65 4.28 37.96
CA SER A 468 6.75 5.46 37.08
C SER A 468 7.68 6.54 37.64
N LYS A 469 7.57 6.81 38.95
CA LYS A 469 8.39 7.81 39.65
C LYS A 469 9.87 7.45 39.66
N GLN A 470 10.21 6.17 39.80
CA GLN A 470 11.60 5.69 39.79
C GLN A 470 12.16 5.60 38.36
N LEU A 471 11.30 5.43 37.36
CA LEU A 471 11.62 5.45 35.93
C LEU A 471 11.51 6.85 35.30
N ASN A 472 11.40 7.89 36.13
CA ASN A 472 11.36 9.30 35.73
C ASN A 472 10.39 9.60 34.58
N GLY A 473 9.14 9.13 34.69
CA GLY A 473 8.08 9.36 33.71
C GLY A 473 6.69 9.04 34.27
N SER A 474 5.70 8.93 33.37
CA SER A 474 4.32 8.54 33.70
C SER A 474 3.95 7.24 32.98
N GLN A 475 3.06 6.45 33.58
CA GLN A 475 2.62 5.17 33.01
C GLN A 475 3.80 4.26 32.64
N ARG A 476 4.77 4.05 33.55
CA ARG A 476 5.90 3.14 33.36
C ARG A 476 5.98 2.16 34.52
N VAL A 477 6.30 0.91 34.24
CA VAL A 477 6.55 -0.10 35.27
C VAL A 477 7.65 -1.06 34.87
N LEU A 478 8.49 -1.41 35.84
CA LEU A 478 9.44 -2.50 35.72
C LEU A 478 9.06 -3.63 36.68
N LEU A 479 8.83 -4.82 36.14
CA LEU A 479 8.37 -5.99 36.87
C LEU A 479 9.40 -7.12 36.72
N ASP A 480 9.72 -7.80 37.81
CA ASP A 480 10.57 -9.00 37.81
C ASP A 480 9.72 -10.22 38.21
N GLY A 481 10.09 -11.40 37.71
CA GLY A 481 9.41 -12.66 38.03
C GLY A 481 8.12 -12.90 37.22
N VAL A 482 7.96 -12.24 36.07
CA VAL A 482 6.78 -12.43 35.21
C VAL A 482 6.74 -13.85 34.64
N ILE A 483 7.90 -14.43 34.33
CA ILE A 483 8.07 -15.81 33.89
C ILE A 483 9.26 -16.47 34.59
N THR A 484 9.30 -17.80 34.56
CA THR A 484 10.36 -18.62 35.16
C THR A 484 11.56 -18.82 34.21
N ASP A 485 12.70 -19.21 34.77
CA ASP A 485 13.92 -19.50 33.99
C ASP A 485 13.74 -20.67 33.00
N GLU A 486 12.83 -21.61 33.29
CA GLU A 486 12.50 -22.68 32.36
C GLU A 486 11.68 -22.17 31.17
N GLU A 487 10.70 -21.30 31.42
CA GLU A 487 9.88 -20.68 30.38
C GLU A 487 10.72 -19.76 29.47
N CYS A 488 11.65 -18.99 30.04
CA CYS A 488 12.63 -18.21 29.28
C CYS A 488 13.43 -19.08 28.31
N ARG A 489 14.01 -20.18 28.81
CA ARG A 489 14.82 -21.10 27.98
C ARG A 489 13.99 -21.74 26.87
N GLU A 490 12.74 -22.10 27.15
CA GLU A 490 11.86 -22.70 26.16
C GLU A 490 11.46 -21.70 25.06
N LEU A 491 11.12 -20.46 25.40
CA LEU A 491 10.86 -19.41 24.41
C LEU A 491 12.11 -19.01 23.62
N HIS A 492 13.27 -18.93 24.28
CA HIS A 492 14.53 -18.67 23.61
C HIS A 492 14.85 -19.78 22.58
N ARG A 493 14.63 -21.05 22.93
CA ARG A 493 14.76 -22.19 22.02
C ARG A 493 13.74 -22.15 20.88
N LEU A 494 12.48 -21.80 21.18
CA LEU A 494 11.44 -21.62 20.18
C LEU A 494 11.89 -20.58 19.15
N SER A 495 12.37 -19.42 19.59
CA SER A 495 12.88 -18.38 18.70
C SER A 495 13.99 -18.91 17.80
N ASN A 496 15.04 -19.54 18.35
CA ASN A 496 16.16 -20.04 17.56
C ASN A 496 15.79 -21.17 16.57
N THR A 497 14.69 -21.89 16.80
CA THR A 497 14.22 -22.96 15.91
C THR A 497 13.20 -22.47 14.87
N ALA A 498 12.32 -21.54 15.26
CA ALA A 498 11.17 -21.10 14.48
C ALA A 498 11.39 -19.78 13.73
N ALA A 499 12.30 -18.94 14.22
CA ALA A 499 12.48 -17.60 13.68
C ALA A 499 13.21 -17.64 12.34
N LEU A 500 12.63 -16.97 11.33
CA LEU A 500 13.30 -16.76 10.05
C LEU A 500 14.13 -15.47 10.12
N LYS A 501 15.26 -15.45 9.39
CA LYS A 501 16.07 -14.23 9.26
C LYS A 501 15.25 -13.14 8.56
N GLY A 502 15.17 -11.97 9.19
CA GLY A 502 14.37 -10.84 8.69
C GLY A 502 12.86 -10.99 8.79
N ASP A 503 12.37 -12.01 9.51
CA ASP A 503 10.95 -12.16 9.81
C ASP A 503 10.48 -10.98 10.68
N GLY A 504 9.41 -10.31 10.25
CA GLY A 504 8.91 -9.07 10.88
C GLY A 504 9.31 -7.76 10.17
N TYR A 505 10.24 -7.78 9.20
CA TYR A 505 10.61 -6.61 8.40
C TYR A 505 10.96 -6.98 6.94
N ARG A 506 10.01 -7.59 6.23
CA ARG A 506 10.11 -7.95 4.78
C ARG A 506 11.33 -8.81 4.42
N GLY A 507 11.73 -9.71 5.33
CA GLY A 507 12.89 -10.58 5.12
C GLY A 507 14.25 -9.86 5.19
N ARG A 508 14.29 -8.57 5.58
CA ARG A 508 15.54 -7.83 5.79
C ARG A 508 16.22 -8.34 7.05
N PRO A 509 17.41 -8.96 6.96
CA PRO A 509 18.09 -9.51 8.13
C PRO A 509 18.62 -8.43 9.10
N SER A 510 18.69 -7.17 8.67
CA SER A 510 19.28 -6.06 9.43
C SER A 510 18.44 -4.78 9.26
N PRO A 511 17.18 -4.75 9.73
CA PRO A 511 16.23 -3.68 9.39
C PRO A 511 16.47 -2.35 10.13
N HIS A 512 17.16 -2.38 11.27
CA HIS A 512 17.39 -1.19 12.12
C HIS A 512 18.86 -0.80 12.25
N SER A 513 19.77 -1.76 12.09
CA SER A 513 21.21 -1.52 12.10
C SER A 513 21.90 -2.56 11.22
N PRO A 514 22.85 -2.17 10.35
CA PRO A 514 23.61 -3.09 9.51
C PRO A 514 24.58 -3.98 10.31
N SER A 515 24.79 -3.68 11.59
CA SER A 515 25.69 -4.38 12.51
C SER A 515 25.00 -5.44 13.36
N GLU A 516 23.68 -5.60 13.23
CA GLU A 516 22.92 -6.62 13.96
C GLU A 516 22.07 -7.46 13.01
N MET A 517 21.86 -8.73 13.36
CA MET A 517 20.94 -9.62 12.70
C MET A 517 19.63 -9.72 13.48
N PHE A 518 18.52 -9.60 12.77
CA PHE A 518 17.17 -9.63 13.30
C PHE A 518 16.46 -10.93 12.92
N GLN A 519 15.84 -11.57 13.90
CA GLN A 519 15.04 -12.77 13.73
C GLN A 519 13.80 -12.68 14.63
N GLY A 520 12.65 -13.17 14.16
CA GLY A 520 11.47 -13.21 14.99
C GLY A 520 10.46 -14.27 14.58
N VAL A 521 9.44 -14.46 15.43
CA VAL A 521 8.33 -15.39 15.23
C VAL A 521 7.06 -14.82 15.86
N THR A 522 5.95 -14.86 15.11
CA THR A 522 4.63 -14.49 15.59
C THR A 522 3.94 -15.67 16.27
N VAL A 523 2.92 -15.41 17.08
CA VAL A 523 2.17 -16.47 17.78
C VAL A 523 1.59 -17.48 16.78
N LEU A 524 0.93 -17.01 15.71
CA LEU A 524 0.36 -17.89 14.69
C LEU A 524 1.41 -18.80 14.07
N LYS A 525 2.57 -18.23 13.70
CA LYS A 525 3.64 -18.99 13.07
C LYS A 525 4.19 -20.06 14.01
N ALA A 526 4.38 -19.74 15.29
CA ALA A 526 4.78 -20.72 16.28
C ALA A 526 3.77 -21.87 16.36
N VAL A 527 2.46 -21.58 16.35
CA VAL A 527 1.39 -22.60 16.38
C VAL A 527 1.41 -23.47 15.13
N LYS A 528 1.53 -22.88 13.93
CA LYS A 528 1.64 -23.63 12.66
C LYS A 528 2.84 -24.55 12.63
N LEU A 529 4.02 -24.05 12.99
CA LEU A 529 5.23 -24.87 13.10
C LEU A 529 5.07 -25.98 14.15
N GLY A 530 4.27 -25.72 15.20
CA GLY A 530 3.88 -26.72 16.20
C GLY A 530 3.00 -27.82 15.62
N GLN A 531 2.01 -27.46 14.80
CA GLN A 531 1.10 -28.38 14.12
C GLN A 531 1.84 -29.23 13.07
N ASP A 532 2.79 -28.64 12.36
CA ASP A 532 3.68 -29.31 11.40
C ASP A 532 4.71 -30.25 12.07
N GLY A 533 4.80 -30.25 13.40
CA GLY A 533 5.79 -31.01 14.15
C GLY A 533 7.22 -30.49 14.02
N LYS A 534 7.42 -29.29 13.45
CA LYS A 534 8.74 -28.62 13.31
C LYS A 534 9.22 -28.05 14.64
N VAL A 535 8.30 -27.63 15.51
CA VAL A 535 8.58 -27.25 16.91
C VAL A 535 7.61 -27.96 17.85
N PRO A 536 7.92 -28.09 19.15
CA PRO A 536 6.97 -28.66 20.09
C PRO A 536 5.73 -27.75 20.23
N LEU A 537 4.53 -28.30 20.04
CA LEU A 537 3.27 -27.55 20.17
C LEU A 537 3.12 -26.91 21.56
N LYS A 538 3.70 -27.53 22.60
CA LYS A 538 3.77 -26.97 23.95
C LYS A 538 4.52 -25.64 24.03
N SER A 539 5.56 -25.44 23.22
CA SER A 539 6.37 -24.21 23.20
C SER A 539 5.59 -23.07 22.53
N ALA A 540 4.86 -23.38 21.45
CA ALA A 540 3.96 -22.43 20.80
C ALA A 540 2.80 -22.01 21.71
N ARG A 541 2.23 -22.97 22.44
CA ARG A 541 1.20 -22.70 23.44
C ARG A 541 1.73 -21.83 24.58
N LEU A 542 2.93 -22.12 25.07
CA LEU A 542 3.59 -21.31 26.09
C LEU A 542 3.73 -19.85 25.64
N PHE A 543 4.12 -19.60 24.39
CA PHE A 543 4.22 -18.24 23.86
C PHE A 543 2.86 -17.49 23.89
N PHE A 544 1.78 -18.17 23.49
CA PHE A 544 0.43 -17.61 23.57
C PHE A 544 0.01 -17.32 25.01
N ASP A 545 0.11 -18.31 25.90
CA ASP A 545 -0.33 -18.22 27.30
C ASP A 545 0.44 -17.13 28.06
N LEU A 546 1.74 -16.99 27.80
CA LEU A 546 2.57 -15.94 28.40
C LEU A 546 2.20 -14.55 27.89
N SER A 547 1.85 -14.41 26.61
CA SER A 547 1.37 -13.13 26.09
C SER A 547 0.07 -12.69 26.79
N GLU A 548 -0.87 -13.61 26.99
CA GLU A 548 -2.10 -13.35 27.76
C GLU A 548 -1.82 -13.03 29.24
N LYS A 549 -0.84 -13.70 29.85
CA LYS A 549 -0.39 -13.39 31.21
C LYS A 549 0.11 -11.95 31.30
N VAL A 550 0.96 -11.51 30.36
CA VAL A 550 1.47 -10.13 30.30
C VAL A 550 0.33 -9.12 30.19
N ARG A 551 -0.64 -9.37 29.29
CA ARG A 551 -1.82 -8.51 29.15
C ARG A 551 -2.54 -8.30 30.47
N LYS A 552 -2.87 -9.39 31.19
CA LYS A 552 -3.56 -9.33 32.48
C LYS A 552 -2.75 -8.59 33.55
N VAL A 553 -1.43 -8.75 33.54
CA VAL A 553 -0.53 -8.05 34.47
C VAL A 553 -0.58 -6.54 34.21
N LEU A 554 -0.54 -6.11 32.95
CA LEU A 554 -0.65 -4.68 32.61
C LEU A 554 -2.01 -4.09 32.97
N GLU A 555 -3.10 -4.77 32.61
CA GLU A 555 -4.47 -4.35 32.96
C GLU A 555 -4.63 -4.16 34.46
N SER A 556 -4.10 -5.09 35.25
CA SER A 556 -4.12 -5.03 36.71
C SER A 556 -3.26 -3.90 37.28
N TYR A 557 -2.04 -3.72 36.78
CA TYR A 557 -1.13 -2.71 37.31
C TYR A 557 -1.64 -1.29 37.01
N PHE A 558 -2.01 -1.03 35.76
CA PHE A 558 -2.52 0.28 35.33
C PHE A 558 -4.00 0.52 35.66
N ARG A 559 -4.68 -0.45 36.30
CA ARG A 559 -6.09 -0.38 36.71
C ARG A 559 -7.00 0.02 35.53
N LEU A 560 -6.85 -0.68 34.41
CA LEU A 560 -7.61 -0.38 33.21
C LEU A 560 -9.05 -0.90 33.34
N ASP A 561 -10.02 -0.02 33.15
CA ASP A 561 -11.45 -0.37 33.14
C ASP A 561 -11.87 -1.09 31.83
N THR A 562 -11.07 -0.92 30.78
CA THR A 562 -11.26 -1.55 29.46
C THR A 562 -10.19 -2.61 29.23
N PRO A 563 -10.54 -3.80 28.71
CA PRO A 563 -9.53 -4.81 28.38
C PRO A 563 -8.60 -4.31 27.27
N LEU A 564 -7.34 -4.72 27.35
CA LEU A 564 -6.37 -4.51 26.30
C LEU A 564 -6.58 -5.52 25.16
N TYR A 565 -6.61 -5.05 23.94
CA TYR A 565 -6.62 -5.88 22.75
C TYR A 565 -5.22 -5.91 22.14
N PHE A 566 -4.72 -7.10 21.77
CA PHE A 566 -3.43 -7.19 21.10
C PHE A 566 -3.52 -6.55 19.72
N THR A 567 -2.60 -5.66 19.38
CA THR A 567 -2.45 -5.16 18.01
C THR A 567 -1.35 -5.91 17.27
N TYR A 568 -0.32 -6.35 18.01
CA TYR A 568 0.76 -7.16 17.47
C TYR A 568 1.54 -7.89 18.58
N SER A 569 2.03 -9.09 18.27
CA SER A 569 2.72 -9.97 19.21
C SER A 569 3.94 -10.61 18.58
N HIS A 570 5.13 -10.32 19.11
CA HIS A 570 6.37 -10.70 18.45
C HIS A 570 7.42 -11.23 19.42
N LEU A 571 7.79 -12.50 19.26
CA LEU A 571 8.98 -13.05 19.89
C LEU A 571 10.16 -12.74 18.98
N VAL A 572 11.07 -11.88 19.44
CA VAL A 572 12.13 -11.27 18.64
C VAL A 572 13.50 -11.49 19.29
N CYS A 573 14.50 -11.79 18.46
CA CYS A 573 15.90 -11.86 18.85
C CYS A 573 16.77 -10.98 17.94
N ARG A 574 17.78 -10.35 18.54
CA ARG A 574 18.79 -9.54 17.86
C ARG A 574 20.17 -10.05 18.20
N SER A 575 20.98 -10.36 17.20
CA SER A 575 22.33 -10.89 17.37
C SER A 575 23.36 -9.90 16.84
N ALA A 576 24.44 -9.67 17.59
CA ALA A 576 25.57 -8.90 17.09
C ALA A 576 26.24 -9.61 15.89
N ILE A 577 26.68 -8.85 14.89
CA ILE A 577 27.53 -9.33 13.79
C ILE A 577 28.97 -8.97 14.14
N ASP A 578 29.78 -9.96 14.51
CA ASP A 578 31.11 -9.76 15.10
C ASP A 578 32.01 -8.84 14.25
N GLU A 579 31.94 -8.95 12.91
CA GLU A 579 32.77 -8.15 12.00
C GLU A 579 32.35 -6.67 11.87
N LYS A 580 31.29 -6.24 12.55
CA LYS A 580 30.67 -4.91 12.39
C LYS A 580 30.47 -4.15 13.71
N GLN A 581 31.22 -4.48 14.76
CA GLN A 581 31.05 -3.86 16.09
C GLN A 581 32.08 -2.76 16.41
N GLU A 582 33.16 -2.64 15.63
CA GLU A 582 34.23 -1.67 15.89
C GLU A 582 33.75 -0.22 15.71
N ASP A 583 34.06 0.66 16.67
CA ASP A 583 33.70 2.10 16.70
C ASP A 583 32.21 2.45 16.52
N ARG A 584 31.33 1.50 16.85
CA ARG A 584 29.87 1.63 16.67
C ARG A 584 29.27 2.72 17.55
N LYS A 585 28.45 3.60 16.94
CA LYS A 585 27.73 4.71 17.63
C LYS A 585 26.22 4.72 17.39
N ASP A 586 25.72 3.88 16.48
CA ASP A 586 24.29 3.71 16.24
C ASP A 586 23.62 2.88 17.34
N MET A 587 22.29 2.95 17.39
CA MET A 587 21.47 2.20 18.33
C MET A 587 20.97 0.89 17.70
N SER A 588 20.70 -0.12 18.52
CA SER A 588 20.04 -1.35 18.07
C SER A 588 18.63 -1.06 17.57
N HIS A 589 17.91 -0.20 18.30
CA HIS A 589 16.63 0.35 17.88
C HIS A 589 16.68 1.87 18.10
N PRO A 590 16.51 2.69 17.05
CA PRO A 590 16.40 4.14 17.18
C PRO A 590 15.33 4.54 18.19
N VAL A 591 15.49 5.72 18.80
CA VAL A 591 14.50 6.27 19.72
C VAL A 591 13.24 6.61 18.92
N HIS A 592 12.10 6.15 19.41
CA HIS A 592 10.80 6.31 18.76
C HIS A 592 9.69 6.34 19.81
N VAL A 593 8.47 6.60 19.35
CA VAL A 593 7.22 6.49 20.13
C VAL A 593 6.30 5.53 19.38
N ASP A 594 5.61 4.65 20.10
CA ASP A 594 4.87 3.54 19.50
C ASP A 594 3.59 3.98 18.75
N ASN A 595 3.00 5.13 19.12
CA ASN A 595 1.74 5.60 18.54
C ASN A 595 1.80 6.97 17.82
N CYS A 596 3.00 7.50 17.57
CA CYS A 596 3.17 8.75 16.83
C CYS A 596 4.53 8.83 16.13
N VAL A 597 4.65 9.77 15.19
CA VAL A 597 5.93 10.13 14.59
C VAL A 597 6.63 11.11 15.53
N LEU A 598 7.78 10.71 16.07
CA LEU A 598 8.60 11.55 16.93
C LEU A 598 9.46 12.50 16.07
N VAL A 599 9.26 13.81 16.23
CA VAL A 599 10.04 14.86 15.58
C VAL A 599 10.90 15.54 16.65
N SER A 600 12.10 14.98 16.85
CA SER A 600 12.98 15.33 17.97
C SER A 600 13.52 16.76 17.94
N GLU A 601 13.58 17.39 16.76
CA GLU A 601 14.09 18.74 16.55
C GLU A 601 13.16 19.81 17.14
N VAL A 602 11.85 19.53 17.17
CA VAL A 602 10.81 20.44 17.70
C VAL A 602 10.14 19.89 18.96
N ASN A 603 10.58 18.73 19.46
CA ASN A 603 9.98 18.02 20.60
C ASN A 603 8.48 17.74 20.40
N GLU A 604 8.09 17.33 19.20
CA GLU A 604 6.70 16.99 18.88
C GLU A 604 6.51 15.50 18.58
N CYS A 605 5.29 15.03 18.78
CA CYS A 605 4.86 13.66 18.57
C CYS A 605 3.52 13.70 17.83
N VAL A 606 3.58 13.51 16.51
CA VAL A 606 2.45 13.72 15.60
C VAL A 606 1.74 12.38 15.35
N LYS A 607 0.44 12.32 15.67
CA LYS A 607 -0.37 11.11 15.48
C LYS A 607 -0.87 11.01 14.04
N GLU A 608 0.00 10.58 13.14
CA GLU A 608 -0.32 10.35 11.73
C GLU A 608 0.38 9.12 11.16
N PRO A 609 -0.11 8.53 10.05
CA PRO A 609 0.61 7.50 9.32
C PRO A 609 2.03 7.98 8.94
N PRO A 610 3.08 7.16 9.09
CA PRO A 610 3.05 5.70 9.25
C PRO A 610 2.91 5.19 10.69
N ALA A 611 2.70 6.06 11.68
CA ALA A 611 2.59 5.63 13.07
C ALA A 611 1.29 4.86 13.35
N TYR A 612 1.35 3.90 14.27
CA TYR A 612 0.18 3.14 14.72
C TYR A 612 -0.58 3.93 15.79
N THR A 613 -1.30 4.97 15.36
CA THR A 613 -1.95 5.97 16.23
C THR A 613 -2.95 5.42 17.24
N TYR A 614 -3.41 4.18 17.02
CA TYR A 614 -4.34 3.42 17.85
C TYR A 614 -3.67 2.60 18.97
N ARG A 615 -2.33 2.57 19.07
CA ARG A 615 -1.65 1.88 20.18
C ARG A 615 -1.75 2.71 21.46
N ASP A 616 -2.11 2.05 22.56
CA ASP A 616 -2.30 2.67 23.86
C ASP A 616 -1.26 2.22 24.89
N TYR A 617 -0.85 0.95 24.85
CA TYR A 617 0.13 0.38 25.78
C TYR A 617 1.07 -0.59 25.08
N SER A 618 2.28 -0.71 25.63
CA SER A 618 3.31 -1.63 25.18
C SER A 618 3.91 -2.40 26.35
N ALA A 619 4.35 -3.64 26.10
CA ALA A 619 5.20 -4.38 27.03
C ALA A 619 6.29 -5.17 26.31
N ILE A 620 7.47 -5.17 26.91
CA ILE A 620 8.62 -5.96 26.47
C ILE A 620 9.02 -6.89 27.62
N LEU A 621 8.87 -8.19 27.41
CA LEU A 621 9.26 -9.25 28.33
C LEU A 621 10.60 -9.85 27.89
N TYR A 622 11.63 -9.74 28.71
CA TYR A 622 12.99 -10.17 28.40
C TYR A 622 13.21 -11.64 28.74
N LEU A 623 13.96 -12.34 27.87
CA LEU A 623 14.15 -13.80 27.98
C LEU A 623 15.54 -14.20 28.47
N ASN A 624 16.53 -13.32 28.36
CA ASN A 624 17.93 -13.66 28.63
C ASN A 624 18.77 -12.42 29.01
N GLU A 625 19.99 -12.66 29.49
CA GLU A 625 20.98 -11.63 29.91
C GLU A 625 22.42 -11.96 29.47
N ASP A 626 22.62 -13.01 28.67
CA ASP A 626 23.91 -13.48 28.16
C ASP A 626 24.36 -12.72 26.89
N PHE A 627 24.34 -11.39 26.95
CA PHE A 627 24.80 -10.49 25.88
C PHE A 627 25.40 -9.19 26.44
N GLU A 628 26.12 -8.44 25.60
CA GLU A 628 26.73 -7.16 25.98
C GLU A 628 26.04 -5.99 25.25
N GLY A 629 25.75 -4.91 25.99
CA GLY A 629 24.95 -3.77 25.53
C GLY A 629 23.44 -4.07 25.55
N GLY A 630 22.69 -3.53 24.58
CA GLY A 630 21.26 -3.85 24.41
C GLY A 630 20.32 -3.30 25.49
N GLU A 631 20.75 -2.32 26.28
CA GLU A 631 19.94 -1.70 27.32
C GLU A 631 18.74 -0.96 26.72
N PHE A 632 17.57 -1.10 27.34
CA PHE A 632 16.38 -0.36 26.97
C PHE A 632 16.40 0.99 27.66
N ILE A 633 16.19 2.07 26.92
CA ILE A 633 16.24 3.44 27.45
C ILE A 633 14.92 4.16 27.20
N PHE A 634 14.51 4.96 28.16
CA PHE A 634 13.53 6.02 27.96
C PHE A 634 14.25 7.35 27.78
N THR A 635 13.71 8.22 26.95
CA THR A 635 14.26 9.57 26.71
C THR A 635 13.19 10.64 26.89
N GLU A 636 13.62 11.89 26.91
CA GLU A 636 12.76 13.02 26.59
C GLU A 636 12.39 13.03 25.09
N LEU A 637 11.50 13.94 24.69
CA LEU A 637 11.09 14.13 23.28
C LEU A 637 12.25 14.54 22.36
N ASP A 638 13.36 15.01 22.91
CA ASP A 638 14.57 15.38 22.16
C ASP A 638 15.37 14.18 21.63
N ALA A 639 14.92 12.95 21.95
CA ALA A 639 15.55 11.67 21.62
C ALA A 639 17.01 11.49 22.09
N LYS A 640 17.51 12.39 22.95
CA LYS A 640 18.92 12.45 23.39
C LYS A 640 19.05 12.33 24.90
N THR A 641 18.18 13.00 25.64
CA THR A 641 18.24 13.05 27.10
C THR A 641 17.63 11.78 27.66
N VAL A 642 18.48 10.83 28.08
CA VAL A 642 18.04 9.57 28.70
C VAL A 642 17.46 9.85 30.09
N THR A 643 16.20 9.46 30.31
CA THR A 643 15.47 9.66 31.57
C THR A 643 15.50 8.43 32.47
N ALA A 644 15.55 7.24 31.88
CA ALA A 644 15.69 5.98 32.60
C ALA A 644 16.32 4.89 31.71
N GLU A 645 16.96 3.92 32.35
CA GLU A 645 17.63 2.80 31.69
C GLU A 645 17.26 1.48 32.37
N VAL A 646 16.95 0.47 31.56
CA VAL A 646 16.49 -0.85 31.99
C VAL A 646 17.43 -1.90 31.41
N HIS A 647 18.12 -2.61 32.30
CA HIS A 647 18.93 -3.76 31.94
C HIS A 647 18.04 -5.01 31.75
N PRO A 648 18.02 -5.65 30.57
CA PRO A 648 17.26 -6.86 30.31
C PRO A 648 17.76 -8.04 31.14
N LYS A 649 16.84 -8.91 31.59
CA LYS A 649 17.15 -10.22 32.16
C LYS A 649 15.96 -11.14 32.06
N CYS A 650 16.16 -12.45 32.17
CA CYS A 650 15.05 -13.41 32.14
C CYS A 650 13.97 -13.04 33.17
N GLY A 651 12.71 -13.06 32.73
CA GLY A 651 11.54 -12.83 33.58
C GLY A 651 11.30 -11.36 33.95
N ARG A 652 12.15 -10.44 33.49
CA ARG A 652 11.93 -9.00 33.62
C ARG A 652 11.04 -8.48 32.51
N MET A 653 10.10 -7.63 32.85
CA MET A 653 9.20 -6.97 31.91
C MET A 653 9.17 -5.47 32.15
N VAL A 654 9.30 -4.70 31.08
CA VAL A 654 8.95 -3.28 31.09
C VAL A 654 7.57 -3.12 30.46
N GLY A 655 6.67 -2.40 31.13
CA GLY A 655 5.33 -2.05 30.66
C GLY A 655 5.16 -0.53 30.65
N PHE A 656 4.59 0.03 29.59
CA PHE A 656 4.47 1.48 29.47
C PHE A 656 3.33 1.92 28.53
N GLY A 657 2.86 3.16 28.69
CA GLY A 657 1.93 3.79 27.74
C GLY A 657 2.61 4.07 26.39
N ALA A 658 1.92 3.86 25.27
CA ALA A 658 2.51 3.95 23.93
C ALA A 658 2.68 5.39 23.40
N GLY A 659 2.31 6.40 24.20
CA GLY A 659 2.20 7.80 23.82
C GLY A 659 3.48 8.63 23.94
N LYS A 660 3.32 9.94 23.69
CA LYS A 660 4.38 10.96 23.70
C LYS A 660 5.15 11.05 25.02
N GLU A 661 4.58 10.52 26.10
CA GLU A 661 5.17 10.47 27.42
C GLU A 661 6.29 9.41 27.56
N ASN A 662 6.39 8.48 26.60
CA ASN A 662 7.35 7.38 26.64
C ASN A 662 8.19 7.22 25.35
N PRO A 663 8.94 8.24 24.88
CA PRO A 663 9.98 8.04 23.87
C PRO A 663 11.02 7.04 24.38
N HIS A 664 11.38 6.06 23.56
CA HIS A 664 12.26 4.97 23.99
C HIS A 664 13.06 4.35 22.85
N GLY A 665 14.16 3.70 23.20
CA GLY A 665 15.07 3.06 22.25
C GLY A 665 15.86 1.92 22.88
N VAL A 666 16.73 1.28 22.10
CA VAL A 666 17.58 0.17 22.56
C VAL A 666 19.02 0.44 22.14
N LYS A 667 19.95 0.48 23.12
CA LYS A 667 21.38 0.63 22.86
C LYS A 667 21.91 -0.54 22.01
N ALA A 668 23.04 -0.33 21.34
CA ALA A 668 23.67 -1.35 20.50
C ALA A 668 23.89 -2.67 21.25
N VAL A 669 23.52 -3.80 20.63
CA VAL A 669 23.98 -5.12 21.07
C VAL A 669 25.35 -5.36 20.46
N THR A 670 26.39 -5.45 21.30
CA THR A 670 27.80 -5.51 20.86
C THR A 670 28.37 -6.93 20.90
N ARG A 671 27.78 -7.82 21.70
CA ARG A 671 28.11 -9.25 21.69
C ARG A 671 26.91 -10.09 22.09
N GLY A 672 26.78 -11.27 21.50
CA GLY A 672 25.73 -12.25 21.87
C GLY A 672 24.39 -11.97 21.19
N GLN A 673 23.33 -12.54 21.76
CA GLN A 673 21.96 -12.46 21.24
C GLN A 673 21.01 -11.98 22.32
N ARG A 674 20.24 -10.92 22.04
CA ARG A 674 19.21 -10.37 22.93
C ARG A 674 17.84 -10.80 22.45
N CYS A 675 17.08 -11.51 23.28
CA CYS A 675 15.73 -11.98 22.97
C CYS A 675 14.67 -11.42 23.91
N ALA A 676 13.51 -11.06 23.34
CA ALA A 676 12.37 -10.54 24.06
C ALA A 676 11.05 -10.89 23.38
N VAL A 677 9.96 -10.89 24.15
CA VAL A 677 8.60 -10.87 23.63
C VAL A 677 8.11 -9.42 23.69
N ALA A 678 7.91 -8.82 22.52
CA ALA A 678 7.35 -7.49 22.36
C ALA A 678 5.85 -7.58 22.05
N LEU A 679 5.04 -6.86 22.83
CA LEU A 679 3.59 -6.87 22.78
C LEU A 679 3.09 -5.43 22.71
N TRP A 680 2.17 -5.18 21.79
CA TRP A 680 1.51 -3.88 21.64
C TRP A 680 0.01 -4.05 21.78
N PHE A 681 -0.61 -3.09 22.46
CA PHE A 681 -2.01 -3.15 22.85
C PHE A 681 -2.77 -1.89 22.44
N THR A 682 -4.07 -2.04 22.26
CA THR A 682 -5.04 -0.97 22.04
C THR A 682 -6.23 -1.17 22.98
N LEU A 683 -6.91 -0.08 23.33
CA LEU A 683 -8.19 -0.08 24.01
C LEU A 683 -9.36 -0.20 23.01
N ASP A 684 -9.10 -0.04 21.71
CA ASP A 684 -10.11 -0.14 20.65
C ASP A 684 -10.15 -1.55 20.04
N PRO A 685 -11.23 -2.33 20.24
CA PRO A 685 -11.35 -3.68 19.68
C PRO A 685 -11.34 -3.72 18.15
N ALA A 686 -11.60 -2.60 17.45
CA ALA A 686 -11.54 -2.54 15.98
C ALA A 686 -10.14 -2.81 15.43
N HIS A 687 -9.11 -2.53 16.23
CA HIS A 687 -7.69 -2.66 15.87
C HIS A 687 -7.04 -3.94 16.42
N GLU A 688 -7.83 -4.88 16.93
CA GLU A 688 -7.35 -6.16 17.46
C GLU A 688 -6.77 -7.08 16.36
N GLU A 689 -5.66 -7.73 16.69
CA GLU A 689 -4.99 -8.77 15.90
C GLU A 689 -5.95 -9.95 15.64
N LYS A 690 -6.63 -9.93 14.49
CA LYS A 690 -7.66 -10.92 14.09
C LYS A 690 -7.16 -12.37 14.07
N VAL A 691 -5.85 -12.56 13.89
CA VAL A 691 -5.18 -13.85 13.74
C VAL A 691 -5.26 -14.72 15.00
N ARG A 692 -5.33 -14.11 16.19
CA ARG A 692 -5.49 -14.85 17.46
C ARG A 692 -6.88 -15.51 17.61
N LYS A 693 -7.91 -14.98 16.93
CA LYS A 693 -9.31 -15.44 17.06
C LYS A 693 -9.68 -16.61 16.16
N THR A 694 -8.99 -16.82 15.03
CA THR A 694 -9.39 -17.82 14.02
C THR A 694 -8.76 -19.20 14.23
N ASP A 695 -7.49 -19.28 14.66
CA ASP A 695 -6.75 -20.55 14.71
C ASP A 695 -6.46 -21.08 16.13
N VAL A 696 -6.38 -20.22 17.15
CA VAL A 696 -5.87 -20.61 18.50
C VAL A 696 -6.99 -20.94 19.50
N THR A 697 -8.17 -20.32 19.38
CA THR A 697 -9.28 -20.44 20.33
C THR A 697 -10.20 -21.63 20.09
N ARG A 698 -10.14 -22.31 18.94
CA ARG A 698 -10.82 -23.60 18.73
C ARG A 698 -10.11 -24.68 19.55
N ARG A 699 -10.67 -25.01 20.72
CA ARG A 699 -10.18 -26.07 21.62
C ARG A 699 -9.87 -27.41 20.92
N ASP A 700 -10.52 -27.69 19.79
CA ASP A 700 -10.38 -28.94 19.05
C ASP A 700 -9.02 -29.09 18.30
N HIS A 701 -8.30 -28.00 18.01
CA HIS A 701 -7.03 -28.06 17.27
C HIS A 701 -5.81 -28.43 18.12
N TRP A 702 -5.91 -28.36 19.45
CA TRP A 702 -4.79 -28.66 20.34
C TRP A 702 -4.69 -30.15 20.75
N GLN A 703 -5.69 -30.98 20.38
CA GLN A 703 -5.78 -32.36 20.86
C GLN A 703 -5.60 -33.44 19.79
N HIS A 704 -5.71 -33.16 18.49
CA HIS A 704 -5.66 -34.20 17.45
C HIS A 704 -4.74 -33.85 16.29
N GLY A 705 -3.58 -34.52 16.21
CA GLY A 705 -2.72 -34.55 15.03
C GLY A 705 -3.31 -35.47 13.95
N GLY A 706 -4.38 -35.02 13.28
CA GLY A 706 -5.05 -35.74 12.21
C GLY A 706 -5.44 -34.82 11.05
N THR A 707 -5.18 -35.29 9.82
CA THR A 707 -5.41 -34.66 8.52
C THR A 707 -6.74 -33.91 8.40
N VAL A 708 -6.70 -32.64 7.97
CA VAL A 708 -7.89 -31.79 7.80
C VAL A 708 -8.46 -31.96 6.38
N VAL A 709 -9.69 -32.46 6.30
CA VAL A 709 -10.63 -32.23 5.19
C VAL A 709 -11.62 -31.19 5.70
N SER A 710 -11.67 -30.00 5.09
CA SER A 710 -12.59 -28.94 5.49
C SER A 710 -13.85 -29.00 4.64
N THR A 711 -14.98 -29.32 5.26
CA THR A 711 -16.34 -29.08 4.74
C THR A 711 -16.95 -27.92 5.54
N VAL A 712 -17.38 -26.88 4.83
CA VAL A 712 -18.06 -25.71 5.40
C VAL A 712 -19.50 -26.10 5.70
N ALA A 713 -19.89 -26.07 6.98
CA ALA A 713 -21.29 -26.13 7.39
C ALA A 713 -21.71 -24.77 7.94
N ALA A 714 -22.68 -24.15 7.27
CA ALA A 714 -23.41 -22.99 7.74
C ALA A 714 -24.39 -23.40 8.84
N GLN A 715 -24.43 -22.65 9.94
CA GLN A 715 -25.51 -22.74 10.93
C GLN A 715 -26.00 -21.33 11.27
N GLN A 716 -27.24 -21.07 10.84
CA GLN A 716 -28.14 -20.06 11.39
C GLN A 716 -28.71 -20.60 12.71
N GLU A 717 -28.81 -19.76 13.74
CA GLU A 717 -29.63 -20.05 14.92
C GLU A 717 -30.66 -18.94 15.17
N GLY A 718 -31.88 -19.40 15.47
CA GLY A 718 -33.03 -18.70 16.05
C GLY A 718 -34.01 -19.76 16.58
N PRO A 719 -34.90 -19.45 17.55
CA PRO A 719 -34.74 -19.95 18.93
C PRO A 719 -35.74 -21.03 19.40
N GLU A 720 -35.34 -21.70 20.51
CA GLU A 720 -36.11 -22.44 21.54
C GLU A 720 -37.16 -23.50 21.14
N PHE A 721 -36.94 -24.78 21.51
CA PHE A 721 -37.78 -25.54 22.47
C PHE A 721 -37.25 -26.96 22.76
N ASN A 722 -37.68 -27.48 23.92
CA ASN A 722 -37.10 -28.57 24.71
C ASN A 722 -37.56 -29.99 24.30
N SER A 723 -36.65 -30.97 24.46
CA SER A 723 -36.86 -32.41 24.72
C SER A 723 -37.49 -33.34 23.65
N THR A 724 -36.71 -34.34 23.21
CA THR A 724 -36.87 -35.82 23.44
C THR A 724 -36.53 -36.66 22.19
N ILE A 725 -35.63 -37.63 22.36
CA ILE A 725 -35.08 -38.54 21.34
C ILE A 725 -36.04 -39.70 21.01
N ARG A 726 -36.27 -39.99 19.71
CA ARG A 726 -36.42 -41.35 19.12
C ARG A 726 -36.09 -41.35 17.61
N PRO A 727 -35.57 -42.45 17.03
CA PRO A 727 -35.05 -42.49 15.66
C PRO A 727 -36.12 -42.92 14.62
N GLY A 728 -36.13 -42.27 13.46
CA GLY A 728 -36.99 -42.61 12.32
C GLY A 728 -36.32 -42.24 11.00
N SER A 729 -36.22 -43.21 10.10
CA SER A 729 -35.57 -43.15 8.78
C SER A 729 -36.28 -42.23 7.79
N PHE A 730 -35.52 -41.52 6.95
CA PHE A 730 -35.97 -41.11 5.62
C PHE A 730 -34.85 -41.33 4.60
N CYS A 731 -35.20 -42.02 3.51
CA CYS A 731 -34.33 -42.36 2.37
C CYS A 731 -34.31 -41.21 1.35
N VAL A 732 -33.16 -41.01 0.69
CA VAL A 732 -33.07 -40.35 -0.62
C VAL A 732 -32.50 -41.38 -1.60
N GLU A 733 -33.23 -41.62 -2.69
CA GLU A 733 -32.91 -42.57 -3.74
C GLU A 733 -31.66 -42.15 -4.53
N PHE A 734 -30.77 -43.12 -4.77
CA PHE A 734 -29.71 -43.06 -5.78
C PHE A 734 -29.93 -44.19 -6.79
N ALA A 735 -29.94 -43.86 -8.09
CA ALA A 735 -29.86 -44.79 -9.21
C ALA A 735 -29.34 -43.98 -10.42
N CYS A 736 -28.35 -44.39 -11.23
CA CYS A 736 -27.63 -45.64 -11.37
C CYS A 736 -26.25 -45.37 -11.99
N SER A 737 -25.25 -46.12 -11.53
CA SER A 737 -24.03 -46.48 -12.26
C SER A 737 -24.25 -47.87 -12.89
N PRO A 738 -23.43 -48.34 -13.85
CA PRO A 738 -23.12 -49.76 -13.95
C PRO A 738 -21.71 -50.05 -13.44
N ARG A 739 -21.73 -50.77 -12.32
CA ARG A 739 -20.67 -51.54 -11.65
C ARG A 739 -19.79 -52.37 -12.57
N VAL A 740 -18.53 -52.52 -12.17
CA VAL A 740 -17.90 -53.85 -11.99
C VAL A 740 -17.18 -53.85 -10.63
N CYS A 741 -17.38 -54.92 -9.85
CA CYS A 741 -16.92 -55.08 -8.47
C CYS A 741 -15.91 -56.23 -8.30
N VAL A 742 -14.89 -55.93 -7.50
CA VAL A 742 -14.16 -56.74 -6.49
C VAL A 742 -13.19 -57.84 -6.94
N GLY A 743 -11.96 -57.79 -6.38
CA GLY A 743 -11.09 -58.96 -6.20
C GLY A 743 -9.75 -58.69 -5.49
N SER A 744 -9.78 -58.61 -4.16
CA SER A 744 -8.72 -58.92 -3.15
C SER A 744 -7.26 -58.41 -3.26
N LEU A 745 -6.80 -57.86 -2.13
CA LEU A 745 -5.40 -57.54 -1.79
C LEU A 745 -4.43 -58.70 -2.06
N ARG A 746 -3.32 -58.41 -2.76
CA ARG A 746 -2.04 -59.08 -2.58
C ARG A 746 -0.90 -58.06 -2.52
N VAL A 747 -0.19 -58.12 -1.40
CA VAL A 747 1.11 -57.49 -1.17
C VAL A 747 2.14 -58.07 -2.14
N LEU A 748 2.84 -57.21 -2.88
CA LEU A 748 4.08 -57.55 -3.58
C LEU A 748 5.14 -56.47 -3.32
N ARG A 749 6.31 -56.96 -2.92
CA ARG A 749 7.53 -56.24 -2.55
C ARG A 749 8.53 -56.30 -3.72
N LEU A 750 9.32 -55.22 -3.84
CA LEU A 750 10.68 -55.09 -4.43
C LEU A 750 10.80 -55.10 -5.97
N PRO A 751 11.91 -54.57 -6.58
CA PRO A 751 13.20 -54.11 -6.00
C PRO A 751 13.74 -52.73 -6.50
N PRO A 752 14.89 -52.25 -5.97
CA PRO A 752 15.54 -51.01 -6.41
C PRO A 752 16.53 -51.27 -7.57
N THR A 753 16.76 -50.27 -8.44
CA THR A 753 17.82 -50.32 -9.45
C THR A 753 18.61 -49.02 -9.58
N VAL A 754 19.81 -49.06 -9.01
CA VAL A 754 21.13 -48.82 -9.64
C VAL A 754 21.32 -47.60 -10.56
N GLN A 755 22.19 -46.69 -10.10
CA GLN A 755 22.99 -45.76 -10.91
C GLN A 755 23.89 -46.49 -11.92
N ARG A 756 23.95 -46.03 -13.18
CA ARG A 756 25.20 -45.80 -13.93
C ARG A 756 24.97 -45.13 -15.30
N HIS A 757 25.97 -44.31 -15.64
CA HIS A 757 26.24 -43.52 -16.84
C HIS A 757 25.85 -44.09 -18.22
N ALA A 758 25.62 -43.19 -19.18
CA ALA A 758 26.08 -43.36 -20.56
C ALA A 758 26.40 -42.02 -21.23
N VAL A 759 27.56 -41.97 -21.88
CA VAL A 759 28.05 -40.94 -22.82
C VAL A 759 27.74 -41.41 -24.25
N TRP A 760 27.34 -40.45 -25.09
CA TRP A 760 27.36 -40.35 -26.58
C TRP A 760 27.36 -41.58 -27.50
N GLY A 761 26.55 -41.49 -28.58
CA GLY A 761 26.86 -42.14 -29.85
C GLY A 761 25.69 -42.37 -30.84
N ASN A 762 25.43 -41.37 -31.69
CA ASN A 762 24.96 -41.40 -33.09
C ASN A 762 24.29 -42.65 -33.74
N ARG A 763 23.22 -42.33 -34.51
CA ARG A 763 22.87 -42.73 -35.90
C ARG A 763 21.87 -43.87 -36.19
N LEU A 764 20.83 -43.43 -36.92
CA LEU A 764 20.22 -43.93 -38.18
C LEU A 764 19.09 -45.00 -38.15
N ILE A 765 17.94 -44.52 -38.65
CA ILE A 765 17.01 -45.05 -39.67
C ILE A 765 16.31 -46.40 -39.41
N GLY A 766 14.98 -46.34 -39.51
CA GLY A 766 14.05 -47.45 -39.70
C GLY A 766 12.62 -46.97 -39.51
#